data_AF-A0A3A8Q893-F1
#
_entry.id   AF-A0A3A8Q893-F1
#
_cell.length_a   1.000
_cell.length_b   1.000
_cell.length_c   1.000
_cell.angle_alpha   90.00
_cell.angle_beta   90.00
_cell.angle_gamma   90.00
#
_symmetry.space_group_name_H-M   'P 1'
#
loop_
_entity.id
_entity.type
_entity.pdbx_description
1 polymer ?
#
loop_
_entity_poly.entity_id
_entity_poly.type
_entity_poly.pdbx_seq_one_letter_code
_entity_poly.pdbx_strand_id
1 'polypeptide(L)'
;MSEASHSTPSRPFHPLFGPLLLLGLTLGCQDSAPEGPREAAQAHLATGTSTQALLPSCASVSTGTPCVGARSAMNTAFVDAAPSAPHLIRHVGILCGTWGGIPNADRPYCSDNNDGLTPQTAWATLQHAVNNVPVGGTIYVHQPFITPSPDDRYSEQVVISRAGTPSQPFRIMRAPDEAISSSGFYANPTLYSPLHATQNRRLAPLVFADGAAYWSVEGLDIDCEDAPVVGITLFNSVNVQPRIRSIALRFMDVRRCNNGGAVVTNSEDILFDRNHFSDNALMYPSGDAVQDAHGILVTKKSARILVRGNTITGSSGDAFQCQGRETPQNGWTPEQLGPSTDITLENNTFTGDFENAVDIKECVGVTVRNGVYSGYRPQSNTASQCGGEAVIFHFGASNILFENNRISDSGLGVMLGNNFKVQATDSGPTYVSNAVIRRNQLFQMTQDGDGDATNGTQTPGIRGGVGCADGIRIDYARDVDIYNNTFDEVGHSAIRLGIDGWNGDLGARRVQQAVNVHVWNNIIRNTGTVQYLEANKQNQRKGGALDFHTSATYSPGLTSNHNLVFNTSGPVLLRKDNEADSVPTRNLTQWKSATGLDAASFEQDPLFDPNSSHTGYMTLDGSPARNAALDDVNNDTDPTVPCGSPARLDLGAVESDCGVGSTPSGEWQRQRGTSDVDQYTAVVTDSAGNVYAAGYSWGSFGFTNQGKSDAILKQHSATGDNGWTRQLGGPEDDQAYALAYSGTPPFAPTQHYLYMVGQTRGALPGTSTSSYVPTGFVAQYDTSGNRGWTQRVGTSGLTGLHAVTVDAAGDIYVTGGTWGYETGGGMPDGALILIAKLSGETGAILWKRVHVGNTSSTLAPSGITLDAQGNIIIAGEFRSSSNAQPIAGFIGKYSPDGTQELAFTSLGGLGITSVSSLAKDTAGALVMGGFTQGNVPGKQSAGGRDGFVAKLSAADFAPIWLELVGTWGNDEVQAVAVDPQTNHIWVAGHTGGPLNGFPNYGGGADLFLWKWNANGSRTSTFRQAGTGLEEEATAVCVDASGNAVAAGWTSGALLGQWNGSTDAVLLKKNP
;
A
#
# COMPACT_ATOMS: atom_id res chain seq x y z
N MET A 1 35.00 35.46 44.12
CA MET A 1 36.23 36.26 43.93
C MET A 1 35.99 37.15 42.73
N SER A 2 36.40 38.43 42.78
CA SER A 2 36.46 39.44 41.69
C SER A 2 35.38 39.40 40.58
N GLU A 3 34.43 40.34 40.46
CA GLU A 3 34.58 41.79 40.17
C GLU A 3 35.07 42.12 38.74
N ALA A 4 34.60 43.17 38.05
CA ALA A 4 33.44 44.05 38.25
C ALA A 4 33.20 45.00 37.04
N SER A 5 32.15 45.83 37.15
CA SER A 5 31.88 47.11 36.45
C SER A 5 31.27 47.06 35.03
N HIS A 6 30.44 48.01 34.57
CA HIS A 6 29.56 49.07 35.15
C HIS A 6 28.61 49.52 33.98
N SER A 7 27.48 50.24 34.09
CA SER A 7 26.92 51.22 35.04
C SER A 7 25.39 51.34 34.89
N THR A 8 24.72 52.17 35.71
CA THR A 8 23.34 52.70 35.50
C THR A 8 23.33 54.21 35.82
N PRO A 9 22.26 55.01 35.53
CA PRO A 9 21.23 55.23 36.58
C PRO A 9 19.80 55.67 36.13
N SER A 10 18.77 55.26 36.91
CA SER A 10 17.65 56.05 37.54
C SER A 10 16.86 57.16 36.79
N ARG A 11 15.62 57.61 37.10
CA ARG A 11 14.44 57.31 37.99
C ARG A 11 13.42 58.51 37.77
N PRO A 12 12.37 58.77 38.59
CA PRO A 12 11.13 58.02 38.92
C PRO A 12 9.83 58.87 38.70
N PHE A 13 8.62 58.40 39.10
CA PHE A 13 7.58 59.15 39.87
C PHE A 13 6.29 58.31 40.14
N HIS A 14 5.36 58.85 40.97
CA HIS A 14 4.16 58.25 41.61
C HIS A 14 3.18 59.43 41.99
N PRO A 15 1.97 59.26 42.62
CA PRO A 15 0.94 58.19 42.65
C PRO A 15 -0.55 58.74 42.58
N LEU A 16 -1.57 57.91 42.94
CA LEU A 16 -2.83 58.21 43.72
C LEU A 16 -4.27 58.00 43.12
N PHE A 17 -5.17 57.65 44.08
CA PHE A 17 -6.67 57.70 44.17
C PHE A 17 -7.59 56.56 43.60
N GLY A 18 -8.64 56.27 44.40
CA GLY A 18 -9.88 55.46 44.18
C GLY A 18 -11.02 56.14 44.99
N PRO A 19 -12.01 55.48 45.64
CA PRO A 19 -12.53 54.08 45.62
C PRO A 19 -14.11 53.98 45.64
N LEU A 20 -14.72 52.81 45.92
CA LEU A 20 -16.04 52.47 46.60
C LEU A 20 -16.56 51.06 46.11
N LEU A 21 -16.97 50.06 46.94
CA LEU A 21 -18.22 49.81 47.74
C LEU A 21 -19.48 49.38 46.91
N LEU A 22 -20.40 48.46 47.31
CA LEU A 22 -20.52 47.47 48.43
C LEU A 22 -21.75 46.51 48.23
N LEU A 23 -21.75 45.28 48.81
CA LEU A 23 -22.90 44.31 49.00
C LEU A 23 -23.59 43.71 47.73
N GLY A 24 -24.31 42.56 47.78
CA GLY A 24 -24.48 41.54 48.83
C GLY A 24 -25.69 40.58 48.64
N LEU A 25 -25.77 39.54 49.50
CA LEU A 25 -26.89 38.57 49.76
C LEU A 25 -27.09 37.31 48.89
N THR A 26 -27.87 36.36 49.46
CA THR A 26 -27.95 34.92 49.19
C THR A 26 -29.40 34.40 49.16
N LEU A 27 -29.65 33.20 48.59
CA LEU A 27 -30.76 32.29 48.92
C LEU A 27 -30.58 30.90 48.25
N GLY A 28 -31.28 29.86 48.74
CA GLY A 28 -31.27 28.51 48.13
C GLY A 28 -32.11 27.46 48.89
N CYS A 29 -32.28 26.27 48.28
CA CYS A 29 -32.81 25.00 48.81
C CYS A 29 -32.02 23.85 48.11
N GLN A 30 -31.67 22.69 48.70
CA GLN A 30 -32.45 21.66 49.42
C GLN A 30 -33.54 21.00 48.54
N ASP A 31 -33.67 19.67 48.44
CA ASP A 31 -33.00 18.50 49.09
C ASP A 31 -33.18 17.25 48.16
N SER A 32 -32.64 16.03 48.33
CA SER A 32 -31.91 15.32 49.42
C SER A 32 -31.04 14.17 48.85
N ALA A 33 -30.16 13.55 49.68
CA ALA A 33 -29.57 12.21 49.47
C ALA A 33 -30.07 11.23 50.59
N PRO A 34 -29.65 9.93 50.70
CA PRO A 34 -28.26 9.41 50.87
C PRO A 34 -28.00 8.13 50.01
N GLU A 35 -26.97 7.27 50.14
CA GLU A 35 -25.71 7.11 50.94
C GLU A 35 -24.49 7.01 49.97
N GLY A 36 -23.22 6.64 50.25
CA GLY A 36 -22.51 6.09 51.44
C GLY A 36 -22.26 4.55 51.36
N PRO A 37 -21.16 3.96 51.90
CA PRO A 37 -19.91 4.54 52.46
C PRO A 37 -18.67 4.31 51.56
N ARG A 38 -17.69 5.23 51.46
CA ARG A 38 -16.41 5.34 52.24
C ARG A 38 -15.63 4.01 52.36
N GLU A 39 -14.36 3.90 51.94
CA GLU A 39 -13.14 4.47 52.56
C GLU A 39 -11.98 4.56 51.51
N ALA A 40 -11.23 5.66 51.41
CA ALA A 40 -10.11 6.16 52.24
C ALA A 40 -8.72 5.57 51.86
N ALA A 41 -7.87 6.40 51.27
CA ALA A 41 -6.51 6.04 50.86
C ALA A 41 -5.46 6.42 51.93
N GLN A 42 -4.40 5.60 52.03
CA GLN A 42 -3.14 5.99 52.67
C GLN A 42 -1.98 5.73 51.71
N ALA A 43 -1.09 6.72 51.58
CA ALA A 43 0.12 6.61 50.77
C ALA A 43 1.34 6.33 51.67
N HIS A 44 2.21 5.42 51.24
CA HIS A 44 3.56 5.29 51.77
C HIS A 44 4.58 5.62 50.69
N LEU A 45 5.44 6.60 50.98
CA LEU A 45 6.56 6.98 50.11
C LEU A 45 7.69 5.94 50.20
N ALA A 46 8.11 5.44 49.05
CA ALA A 46 9.38 4.74 48.85
C ALA A 46 10.03 5.25 47.56
N THR A 47 11.33 5.54 47.61
CA THR A 47 12.07 6.21 46.53
C THR A 47 13.04 5.25 45.84
N GLY A 48 13.02 5.20 44.50
CA GLY A 48 14.21 4.81 43.74
C GLY A 48 13.99 3.97 42.47
N THR A 49 14.39 4.57 41.34
CA THR A 49 14.99 3.91 40.14
C THR A 49 14.21 2.91 39.28
N SER A 50 14.56 2.94 37.98
CA SER A 50 14.12 2.07 36.87
C SER A 50 12.64 2.08 36.47
N THR A 51 12.38 2.60 35.27
CA THR A 51 11.12 2.38 34.54
C THR A 51 11.16 1.03 33.83
N GLN A 52 10.88 -0.05 34.55
CA GLN A 52 10.37 -1.25 33.89
C GLN A 52 8.89 -1.03 33.56
N ALA A 53 8.53 -1.17 32.29
CA ALA A 53 7.11 -1.25 31.92
C ALA A 53 6.52 -2.56 32.48
N LEU A 54 5.39 -2.47 33.17
CA LEU A 54 4.70 -3.63 33.72
C LEU A 54 4.07 -4.45 32.59
N LEU A 55 4.81 -5.46 32.12
CA LEU A 55 4.27 -6.51 31.27
C LEU A 55 3.20 -7.30 32.06
N PRO A 56 2.01 -7.56 31.51
CA PRO A 56 1.03 -8.44 32.15
C PRO A 56 1.59 -9.88 32.16
N SER A 57 1.93 -10.37 33.35
CA SER A 57 2.46 -11.73 33.53
C SER A 57 1.34 -12.76 33.39
N CYS A 58 1.33 -13.51 32.28
CA CYS A 58 0.45 -14.67 32.12
C CYS A 58 0.84 -15.74 33.15
N ALA A 59 0.04 -15.88 34.22
CA ALA A 59 0.29 -16.84 35.29
C ALA A 59 -1.02 -17.51 35.74
N SER A 60 -0.91 -18.80 36.08
CA SER A 60 -1.97 -19.73 36.50
C SER A 60 -2.95 -20.22 35.41
N VAL A 61 -3.35 -21.48 35.58
CA VAL A 61 -4.16 -22.31 34.68
C VAL A 61 -5.60 -22.38 35.19
N SER A 62 -6.62 -22.34 34.32
CA SER A 62 -7.87 -23.12 34.50
C SER A 62 -8.91 -23.00 33.39
N THR A 63 -8.95 -21.90 32.62
CA THR A 63 -9.95 -21.69 31.55
C THR A 63 -9.30 -21.59 30.18
N GLY A 64 -9.78 -22.35 29.20
CA GLY A 64 -9.23 -22.39 27.84
C GLY A 64 -9.73 -21.23 26.99
N THR A 65 -8.89 -20.20 26.80
CA THR A 65 -9.14 -19.08 25.89
C THR A 65 -7.80 -18.70 25.23
N PRO A 66 -7.66 -18.78 23.89
CA PRO A 66 -6.40 -18.48 23.21
C PRO A 66 -6.16 -16.96 23.11
N CYS A 67 -5.43 -16.39 24.06
CA CYS A 67 -5.07 -14.95 24.02
C CYS A 67 -3.98 -14.64 22.98
N VAL A 68 -4.29 -14.75 21.69
CA VAL A 68 -3.42 -14.39 20.54
C VAL A 68 -3.46 -12.88 20.28
N GLY A 69 -3.14 -12.09 21.31
CA GLY A 69 -2.96 -10.64 21.17
C GLY A 69 -1.57 -10.28 20.65
N ALA A 70 -1.48 -9.38 19.67
CA ALA A 70 -0.22 -8.95 19.07
C ALA A 70 0.79 -8.44 20.12
N ARG A 71 1.98 -9.03 20.18
CA ARG A 71 3.03 -8.70 21.15
C ARG A 71 4.14 -7.85 20.53
N SER A 72 4.53 -6.80 21.26
CA SER A 72 5.64 -5.88 20.96
C SER A 72 5.83 -5.52 19.48
N ALA A 73 5.21 -4.40 19.06
CA ALA A 73 5.58 -3.75 17.81
C ALA A 73 7.11 -3.53 17.75
N MET A 74 7.70 -3.84 16.59
CA MET A 74 9.11 -3.63 16.32
C MET A 74 9.48 -2.15 16.52
N ASN A 75 10.63 -1.87 17.15
CA ASN A 75 11.07 -0.49 17.34
C ASN A 75 11.68 0.10 16.05
N THR A 76 10.85 0.58 15.14
CA THR A 76 11.27 1.24 13.89
C THR A 76 11.70 2.69 14.08
N ALA A 77 11.62 3.27 15.28
CA ALA A 77 11.82 4.72 15.50
C ALA A 77 13.24 5.24 15.19
N PHE A 78 14.22 4.35 14.95
CA PHE A 78 15.54 4.74 14.44
C PHE A 78 15.53 5.02 12.92
N VAL A 79 14.60 4.43 12.17
CA VAL A 79 14.45 4.64 10.72
C VAL A 79 14.01 6.08 10.47
N ASP A 80 12.94 6.50 11.15
CA ASP A 80 12.29 7.82 11.05
C ASP A 80 13.06 8.97 11.73
N ALA A 81 14.26 8.71 12.26
CA ALA A 81 15.14 9.76 12.77
C ALA A 81 15.49 10.75 11.62
N ALA A 82 15.74 12.02 11.93
CA ALA A 82 16.02 13.02 10.89
C ALA A 82 17.25 12.67 10.01
N PRO A 83 17.32 13.17 8.76
CA PRO A 83 18.53 13.12 7.95
C PRO A 83 19.74 13.69 8.68
N SER A 84 20.92 13.16 8.41
CA SER A 84 22.14 13.57 9.11
C SER A 84 22.55 15.00 8.72
N ALA A 85 23.03 15.79 9.69
CA ALA A 85 23.47 17.16 9.42
C ALA A 85 24.63 17.15 8.39
N PRO A 86 24.75 18.13 7.46
CA PRO A 86 25.58 17.97 6.25
C PRO A 86 27.04 17.56 6.46
N HIS A 87 27.66 17.90 7.59
CA HIS A 87 29.04 17.51 7.92
C HIS A 87 29.22 16.00 8.24
N LEU A 88 28.12 15.28 8.46
CA LEU A 88 28.06 13.83 8.72
C LEU A 88 27.80 13.01 7.44
N ILE A 89 27.52 13.66 6.31
CA ILE A 89 27.33 13.04 5.01
C ILE A 89 28.69 12.63 4.43
N ARG A 90 28.77 11.47 3.77
CA ARG A 90 29.92 11.03 2.99
C ARG A 90 29.49 10.47 1.64
N HIS A 91 30.28 10.72 0.61
CA HIS A 91 30.02 10.27 -0.75
C HIS A 91 30.94 9.11 -1.13
N VAL A 92 30.39 8.12 -1.83
CA VAL A 92 31.10 6.98 -2.43
C VAL A 92 30.80 6.97 -3.92
N GLY A 93 31.83 6.88 -4.75
CA GLY A 93 31.73 6.95 -6.20
C GLY A 93 32.88 6.21 -6.88
N ILE A 94 32.62 5.63 -8.05
CA ILE A 94 33.67 5.01 -8.87
C ILE A 94 34.46 6.08 -9.64
N LEU A 95 33.74 7.05 -10.23
CA LEU A 95 34.29 8.23 -10.92
C LEU A 95 34.00 9.49 -10.10
N CYS A 96 34.89 10.47 -10.05
CA CYS A 96 34.69 11.64 -9.20
C CYS A 96 34.10 12.83 -9.98
N GLY A 97 32.92 13.28 -9.54
CA GLY A 97 32.36 14.59 -9.87
C GLY A 97 31.51 14.75 -11.14
N THR A 98 31.21 13.70 -11.92
CA THR A 98 30.28 13.80 -13.08
C THR A 98 29.43 12.54 -13.33
N TRP A 99 28.13 12.68 -13.08
CA TRP A 99 27.10 11.67 -13.30
C TRP A 99 26.02 12.23 -14.24
N GLY A 100 25.44 11.42 -15.14
CA GLY A 100 24.40 11.89 -16.09
C GLY A 100 24.88 12.62 -17.36
N GLY A 101 26.19 12.78 -17.57
CA GLY A 101 26.75 13.33 -18.81
C GLY A 101 27.09 12.27 -19.87
N ILE A 102 27.07 12.65 -21.15
CA ILE A 102 27.51 11.83 -22.31
C ILE A 102 28.92 11.23 -22.07
N PRO A 103 29.21 9.98 -22.49
CA PRO A 103 30.53 9.37 -22.32
C PRO A 103 31.66 10.22 -22.90
N ASN A 104 32.70 10.45 -22.11
CA ASN A 104 33.88 11.20 -22.51
C ASN A 104 35.10 10.68 -21.71
N ALA A 105 36.26 10.55 -22.34
CA ALA A 105 37.32 9.63 -21.90
C ALA A 105 38.18 10.10 -20.70
N ASP A 106 38.06 11.36 -20.28
CA ASP A 106 38.98 12.00 -19.32
C ASP A 106 38.40 12.15 -17.89
N ARG A 107 37.52 11.25 -17.44
CA ARG A 107 36.93 11.31 -16.08
C ARG A 107 37.89 10.71 -15.04
N PRO A 108 38.13 11.36 -13.88
CA PRO A 108 38.97 10.82 -12.83
C PRO A 108 38.25 9.72 -12.05
N TYR A 109 38.93 8.61 -11.76
CA TYR A 109 38.48 7.67 -10.74
C TYR A 109 38.60 8.29 -9.34
N CYS A 110 37.71 7.93 -8.42
CA CYS A 110 37.80 8.36 -7.03
C CYS A 110 38.90 7.63 -6.25
N SER A 111 39.14 8.05 -5.00
CA SER A 111 40.15 7.43 -4.14
C SER A 111 39.73 7.44 -2.68
N ASP A 112 40.02 6.35 -1.97
CA ASP A 112 39.90 6.25 -0.50
C ASP A 112 40.90 7.15 0.26
N ASN A 113 41.75 7.91 -0.45
CA ASN A 113 42.56 9.00 0.10
C ASN A 113 41.84 10.35 0.09
N ASN A 114 40.66 10.44 -0.51
CA ASN A 114 39.85 11.66 -0.52
C ASN A 114 39.16 11.88 0.85
N ASP A 115 38.54 13.04 1.07
CA ASP A 115 37.84 13.35 2.33
C ASP A 115 36.41 12.81 2.42
N GLY A 116 35.84 12.37 1.29
CA GLY A 116 34.47 11.89 1.17
C GLY A 116 33.40 12.98 1.29
N LEU A 117 33.77 14.27 1.37
CA LEU A 117 32.85 15.35 1.74
C LEU A 117 31.98 15.88 0.58
N THR A 118 32.32 15.57 -0.66
CA THR A 118 31.57 16.00 -1.86
C THR A 118 31.56 14.90 -2.94
N PRO A 119 30.66 14.94 -3.93
CA PRO A 119 30.72 14.04 -5.09
C PRO A 119 32.03 14.15 -5.91
N GLN A 120 32.72 15.28 -5.84
CA GLN A 120 34.02 15.51 -6.48
C GLN A 120 35.20 14.95 -5.67
N THR A 121 34.99 14.70 -4.38
CA THR A 121 35.98 14.16 -3.43
C THR A 121 35.47 12.87 -2.76
N ALA A 122 34.62 12.12 -3.46
CA ALA A 122 34.04 10.88 -2.96
C ALA A 122 35.12 9.80 -2.72
N TRP A 123 34.84 8.89 -1.78
CA TRP A 123 35.64 7.68 -1.57
C TRP A 123 35.38 6.66 -2.69
N ALA A 124 36.35 5.78 -2.93
CA ALA A 124 36.27 4.79 -4.01
C ALA A 124 35.51 3.51 -3.61
N THR A 125 35.58 3.10 -2.34
CA THR A 125 34.95 1.86 -1.86
C THR A 125 33.90 2.10 -0.77
N LEU A 126 32.79 1.37 -0.88
CA LEU A 126 31.73 1.36 0.12
C LEU A 126 32.21 0.71 1.43
N GLN A 127 33.11 -0.28 1.35
CA GLN A 127 33.77 -0.88 2.51
C GLN A 127 34.67 0.13 3.26
N HIS A 128 35.34 1.07 2.58
CA HIS A 128 36.02 2.18 3.27
C HIS A 128 35.00 3.11 3.96
N ALA A 129 33.88 3.41 3.29
CA ALA A 129 32.88 4.33 3.81
C ALA A 129 32.21 3.82 5.10
N VAL A 130 31.73 2.57 5.14
CA VAL A 130 31.18 1.99 6.39
C VAL A 130 32.22 1.89 7.50
N ASN A 131 33.52 1.91 7.15
CA ASN A 131 34.62 1.94 8.11
C ASN A 131 35.00 3.35 8.61
N ASN A 132 34.62 4.43 7.91
CA ASN A 132 35.10 5.79 8.22
C ASN A 132 33.99 6.86 8.35
N VAL A 133 32.73 6.53 8.05
CA VAL A 133 31.59 7.41 8.31
C VAL A 133 31.43 7.70 9.82
N PRO A 134 31.18 8.95 10.24
CA PRO A 134 30.89 9.28 11.65
C PRO A 134 29.59 8.64 12.16
N VAL A 135 29.49 8.42 13.48
CA VAL A 135 28.25 7.95 14.13
C VAL A 135 27.11 8.93 13.84
N GLY A 136 25.97 8.41 13.37
CA GLY A 136 24.85 9.24 12.90
C GLY A 136 24.98 9.75 11.46
N GLY A 137 26.01 9.33 10.72
CA GLY A 137 26.29 9.77 9.36
C GLY A 137 25.59 8.96 8.26
N THR A 138 25.55 9.57 7.08
CA THR A 138 24.89 9.03 5.89
C THR A 138 25.91 8.85 4.77
N ILE A 139 25.98 7.65 4.21
CA ILE A 139 26.78 7.33 3.03
C ILE A 139 25.87 7.43 1.81
N TYR A 140 26.15 8.38 0.91
CA TYR A 140 25.54 8.45 -0.42
C TYR A 140 26.40 7.68 -1.41
N VAL A 141 25.82 6.64 -2.01
CA VAL A 141 26.46 5.80 -3.03
C VAL A 141 25.99 6.27 -4.41
N HIS A 142 26.96 6.60 -5.26
CA HIS A 142 26.74 7.21 -6.56
C HIS A 142 26.78 6.19 -7.71
N GLN A 143 25.91 6.33 -8.72
CA GLN A 143 25.81 5.43 -9.87
C GLN A 143 26.11 6.15 -11.21
N PRO A 144 27.29 5.98 -11.83
CA PRO A 144 27.67 6.71 -13.05
C PRO A 144 26.81 6.45 -14.28
N PHE A 145 26.38 5.20 -14.45
CA PHE A 145 25.82 4.68 -15.67
C PHE A 145 24.66 3.74 -15.36
N ILE A 146 23.59 3.80 -16.15
CA ILE A 146 22.40 2.94 -16.02
C ILE A 146 22.77 1.47 -16.28
N THR A 147 23.72 1.22 -17.19
CA THR A 147 24.31 -0.09 -17.46
C THR A 147 25.83 0.00 -17.37
N PRO A 148 26.45 -0.20 -16.18
CA PRO A 148 27.89 -0.06 -16.02
C PRO A 148 28.66 -1.19 -16.73
N SER A 149 29.81 -0.85 -17.31
CA SER A 149 30.76 -1.87 -17.79
C SER A 149 31.27 -2.72 -16.61
N PRO A 150 31.87 -3.91 -16.83
CA PRO A 150 32.44 -4.70 -15.73
C PRO A 150 33.49 -3.96 -14.89
N ASP A 151 34.19 -2.99 -15.47
CA ASP A 151 35.21 -2.17 -14.81
C ASP A 151 34.60 -0.96 -14.05
N ASP A 152 33.36 -0.58 -14.35
CA ASP A 152 32.62 0.55 -13.75
C ASP A 152 31.60 0.10 -12.68
N ARG A 153 31.88 -0.98 -11.94
CA ARG A 153 30.95 -1.59 -10.95
C ARG A 153 31.50 -1.61 -9.52
N TYR A 154 30.59 -1.51 -8.55
CA TYR A 154 30.88 -1.84 -7.15
C TYR A 154 31.02 -3.35 -6.99
N SER A 155 32.19 -3.90 -7.33
CA SER A 155 32.52 -5.32 -7.17
C SER A 155 33.35 -5.50 -5.89
N GLU A 156 32.69 -5.41 -4.74
CA GLU A 156 33.32 -5.48 -3.42
C GLU A 156 32.44 -6.22 -2.39
N GLN A 157 33.06 -6.66 -1.28
CA GLN A 157 32.34 -7.23 -0.14
C GLN A 157 32.29 -6.19 0.97
N VAL A 158 31.08 -5.79 1.37
CA VAL A 158 30.84 -4.75 2.37
C VAL A 158 30.50 -5.41 3.70
N VAL A 159 31.48 -5.46 4.60
CA VAL A 159 31.31 -5.97 5.97
C VAL A 159 31.03 -4.81 6.93
N ILE A 160 29.91 -4.92 7.65
CA ILE A 160 29.43 -3.98 8.66
C ILE A 160 29.50 -4.67 10.04
N SER A 161 30.23 -4.07 10.98
CA SER A 161 30.51 -4.66 12.31
C SER A 161 30.52 -3.63 13.46
N ARG A 162 29.83 -2.50 13.27
CA ARG A 162 29.78 -1.38 14.23
C ARG A 162 28.36 -0.90 14.53
N ALA A 163 28.18 -0.34 15.72
CA ALA A 163 26.89 0.13 16.22
C ALA A 163 26.76 1.67 16.17
N GLY A 164 25.62 2.16 15.65
CA GLY A 164 25.13 3.52 15.86
C GLY A 164 24.36 3.63 17.19
N THR A 165 23.41 4.56 17.27
CA THR A 165 22.46 4.67 18.39
C THR A 165 21.04 4.96 17.88
N PRO A 166 19.96 4.79 18.69
CA PRO A 166 18.58 5.06 18.24
C PRO A 166 18.36 6.47 17.68
N SER A 167 19.08 7.48 18.20
CA SER A 167 19.00 8.88 17.74
C SER A 167 20.11 9.28 16.77
N GLN A 168 21.07 8.38 16.51
CA GLN A 168 22.18 8.55 15.57
C GLN A 168 22.46 7.22 14.85
N PRO A 169 21.52 6.74 14.01
CA PRO A 169 21.71 5.56 13.17
C PRO A 169 22.72 5.88 12.05
N PHE A 170 23.42 4.86 11.57
CA PHE A 170 24.13 4.96 10.30
C PHE A 170 23.15 4.75 9.13
N ARG A 171 23.43 5.37 7.99
CA ARG A 171 22.66 5.15 6.75
C ARG A 171 23.56 4.87 5.56
N ILE A 172 23.14 3.97 4.68
CA ILE A 172 23.62 3.84 3.30
C ILE A 172 22.42 4.14 2.41
N MET A 173 22.57 5.06 1.46
CA MET A 173 21.51 5.50 0.58
C MET A 173 22.05 5.71 -0.85
N ARG A 174 21.21 5.54 -1.87
CA ARG A 174 21.47 6.13 -3.19
C ARG A 174 21.73 7.65 -3.07
N ALA A 175 22.66 8.17 -3.84
CA ALA A 175 22.91 9.62 -3.89
C ALA A 175 21.77 10.39 -4.58
N PRO A 176 21.43 11.61 -4.11
CA PRO A 176 20.49 12.48 -4.81
C PRO A 176 21.08 12.99 -6.14
N ASP A 177 20.19 13.51 -7.00
CA ASP A 177 20.51 14.26 -8.22
C ASP A 177 21.23 13.48 -9.35
N GLU A 178 21.14 12.14 -9.35
CA GLU A 178 21.83 11.29 -10.33
C GLU A 178 20.99 10.87 -11.55
N ALA A 179 21.71 10.43 -12.59
CA ALA A 179 21.27 10.24 -13.97
C ALA A 179 19.89 9.57 -14.17
N ILE A 180 19.06 10.24 -14.96
CA ILE A 180 17.80 9.74 -15.53
C ILE A 180 18.09 9.08 -16.89
N SER A 181 17.40 7.99 -17.22
CA SER A 181 17.35 7.48 -18.61
C SER A 181 16.60 8.46 -19.54
N SER A 182 16.67 8.22 -20.85
CA SER A 182 15.80 8.92 -21.83
C SER A 182 14.32 8.51 -21.74
N SER A 183 13.93 7.73 -20.72
CA SER A 183 12.58 7.22 -20.45
C SER A 183 12.25 7.25 -18.94
N GLY A 184 12.79 8.21 -18.19
CA GLY A 184 12.44 8.45 -16.78
C GLY A 184 13.15 7.57 -15.74
N PHE A 185 13.64 6.39 -16.14
CA PHE A 185 14.17 5.40 -15.19
C PHE A 185 15.48 5.82 -14.51
N TYR A 186 15.53 5.62 -13.20
CA TYR A 186 16.76 5.61 -12.40
C TYR A 186 17.34 4.19 -12.34
N ALA A 187 18.67 4.08 -12.32
CA ALA A 187 19.35 2.90 -11.79
C ALA A 187 19.76 3.20 -10.35
N ASN A 188 19.42 2.31 -9.41
CA ASN A 188 20.06 2.31 -8.11
C ASN A 188 21.55 1.93 -8.26
N PRO A 189 22.43 2.38 -7.35
CA PRO A 189 23.75 1.80 -7.23
C PRO A 189 23.63 0.29 -6.93
N THR A 190 24.26 -0.54 -7.76
CA THR A 190 24.23 -2.01 -7.61
C THR A 190 25.57 -2.52 -7.08
N LEU A 191 25.52 -3.29 -5.99
CA LEU A 191 26.65 -4.01 -5.41
C LEU A 191 26.73 -5.43 -5.99
N TYR A 192 27.83 -5.73 -6.68
CA TYR A 192 28.06 -6.99 -7.38
C TYR A 192 28.95 -7.93 -6.56
N SER A 193 28.65 -9.24 -6.60
CA SER A 193 29.44 -10.24 -5.86
C SER A 193 30.90 -10.34 -6.35
N PRO A 194 31.92 -10.01 -5.52
CA PRO A 194 33.30 -10.01 -5.96
C PRO A 194 33.91 -11.42 -5.98
N LEU A 195 34.97 -11.60 -6.78
CA LEU A 195 35.82 -12.79 -6.72
C LEU A 195 36.81 -12.69 -5.54
N HIS A 196 36.85 -13.71 -4.68
CA HIS A 196 37.82 -13.79 -3.60
C HIS A 196 39.24 -13.98 -4.16
N ALA A 197 40.09 -12.98 -3.95
CA ALA A 197 41.42 -12.79 -4.55
C ALA A 197 42.36 -14.03 -4.61
N THR A 198 42.19 -15.00 -3.71
CA THR A 198 43.04 -16.22 -3.64
C THR A 198 42.28 -17.56 -3.60
N GLN A 199 40.94 -17.58 -3.68
CA GLN A 199 40.14 -18.81 -3.43
C GLN A 199 39.26 -19.24 -4.59
N ASN A 200 39.30 -18.54 -5.74
CA ASN A 200 38.52 -18.86 -6.94
C ASN A 200 37.02 -19.13 -6.67
N ARG A 201 36.44 -18.32 -5.79
CA ARG A 201 35.01 -18.33 -5.43
C ARG A 201 34.50 -16.90 -5.31
N ARG A 202 33.21 -16.70 -5.56
CA ARG A 202 32.48 -15.45 -5.28
C ARG A 202 32.26 -15.25 -3.77
N LEU A 203 31.90 -14.04 -3.34
CA LEU A 203 31.63 -13.69 -1.94
C LEU A 203 30.25 -13.02 -1.77
N ALA A 204 29.66 -13.17 -0.57
CA ALA A 204 28.42 -12.48 -0.22
C ALA A 204 28.62 -10.95 -0.30
N PRO A 205 27.83 -10.21 -1.12
CA PRO A 205 27.99 -8.77 -1.32
C PRO A 205 27.88 -7.95 -0.03
N LEU A 206 26.78 -8.08 0.71
CA LEU A 206 26.51 -7.31 1.93
C LEU A 206 26.49 -8.23 3.16
N VAL A 207 27.33 -7.92 4.15
CA VAL A 207 27.49 -8.75 5.36
C VAL A 207 27.41 -7.87 6.61
N PHE A 208 26.42 -8.11 7.46
CA PHE A 208 26.40 -7.65 8.84
C PHE A 208 26.98 -8.76 9.74
N ALA A 209 27.95 -8.38 10.58
CA ALA A 209 28.68 -9.28 11.47
C ALA A 209 28.56 -8.83 12.94
N ASP A 210 29.03 -9.68 13.85
CA ASP A 210 29.16 -9.43 15.30
C ASP A 210 29.51 -7.95 15.61
N GLY A 211 28.58 -7.23 16.27
CA GLY A 211 28.74 -5.81 16.63
C GLY A 211 27.96 -4.79 15.79
N ALA A 212 27.34 -5.19 14.67
CA ALA A 212 26.51 -4.29 13.86
C ALA A 212 25.19 -3.90 14.54
N ALA A 213 24.88 -2.59 14.66
CA ALA A 213 23.55 -2.15 15.10
C ALA A 213 23.18 -0.72 14.64
N TYR A 214 21.89 -0.43 14.55
CA TYR A 214 21.33 0.87 14.12
C TYR A 214 21.82 1.31 12.73
N TRP A 215 21.47 0.52 11.72
CA TRP A 215 21.76 0.78 10.31
C TRP A 215 20.47 0.81 9.48
N SER A 216 20.35 1.76 8.56
CA SER A 216 19.40 1.68 7.44
C SER A 216 20.18 1.58 6.12
N VAL A 217 19.75 0.71 5.21
CA VAL A 217 20.27 0.57 3.84
C VAL A 217 19.09 0.75 2.90
N GLU A 218 19.16 1.77 2.03
CA GLU A 218 18.01 2.26 1.26
C GLU A 218 18.38 2.53 -0.20
N GLY A 219 17.75 1.82 -1.15
CA GLY A 219 18.04 2.01 -2.59
C GLY A 219 19.46 1.60 -3.00
N LEU A 220 19.98 0.51 -2.42
CA LEU A 220 21.23 -0.14 -2.83
C LEU A 220 20.89 -1.55 -3.32
N ASP A 221 21.00 -1.78 -4.63
CA ASP A 221 20.67 -3.07 -5.23
C ASP A 221 21.82 -4.06 -5.03
N ILE A 222 21.52 -5.35 -5.12
CA ILE A 222 22.49 -6.44 -5.03
C ILE A 222 22.26 -7.41 -6.18
N ASP A 223 23.29 -7.57 -7.00
CA ASP A 223 23.30 -8.53 -8.12
C ASP A 223 24.45 -9.52 -7.91
N CYS A 224 24.08 -10.75 -7.55
CA CYS A 224 25.08 -11.79 -7.29
C CYS A 224 25.70 -12.36 -8.58
N GLU A 225 25.24 -11.99 -9.78
CA GLU A 225 25.72 -12.52 -11.07
C GLU A 225 25.77 -14.06 -11.11
N ASP A 226 24.66 -14.69 -10.72
CA ASP A 226 24.43 -16.13 -10.71
C ASP A 226 25.43 -16.90 -9.80
N ALA A 227 26.07 -16.20 -8.87
CA ALA A 227 27.05 -16.77 -7.96
C ALA A 227 26.39 -17.60 -6.84
N PRO A 228 27.00 -18.74 -6.43
CA PRO A 228 26.56 -19.53 -5.29
C PRO A 228 26.96 -18.85 -3.97
N VAL A 229 26.29 -17.74 -3.68
CA VAL A 229 26.43 -16.89 -2.49
C VAL A 229 25.04 -16.41 -2.04
N VAL A 230 24.96 -15.89 -0.81
CA VAL A 230 23.79 -15.15 -0.31
C VAL A 230 24.00 -13.67 -0.61
N GLY A 231 22.96 -12.95 -1.03
CA GLY A 231 23.03 -11.51 -1.28
C GLY A 231 23.29 -10.69 -0.02
N ILE A 232 22.44 -10.87 1.00
CA ILE A 232 22.50 -10.18 2.30
C ILE A 232 22.70 -11.19 3.43
N THR A 233 23.80 -11.09 4.18
CA THR A 233 24.09 -11.99 5.32
C THR A 233 24.11 -11.23 6.64
N LEU A 234 23.15 -11.48 7.54
CA LEU A 234 23.19 -11.06 8.94
C LEU A 234 23.63 -12.27 9.78
N PHE A 235 24.93 -12.41 10.01
CA PHE A 235 25.50 -13.55 10.75
C PHE A 235 26.09 -13.10 12.08
N ASN A 236 25.33 -13.32 13.16
CA ASN A 236 25.82 -13.18 14.53
C ASN A 236 26.23 -14.55 15.10
N SER A 237 27.41 -14.64 15.68
CA SER A 237 27.89 -15.85 16.38
C SER A 237 26.94 -16.24 17.51
N VAL A 238 26.63 -17.55 17.64
CA VAL A 238 25.53 -18.06 18.50
C VAL A 238 25.67 -17.70 20.00
N ASN A 239 26.91 -17.46 20.47
CA ASN A 239 27.20 -17.11 21.87
C ASN A 239 27.58 -15.61 22.06
N VAL A 240 27.49 -14.77 21.02
CA VAL A 240 27.91 -13.36 21.08
C VAL A 240 26.76 -12.43 21.43
N GLN A 241 27.07 -11.46 22.29
CA GLN A 241 26.20 -10.39 22.77
C GLN A 241 26.97 -9.07 22.80
N PRO A 242 26.38 -7.91 22.43
CA PRO A 242 25.01 -7.76 21.91
C PRO A 242 24.83 -8.43 20.54
N ARG A 243 23.58 -8.76 20.20
CA ARG A 243 23.21 -9.25 18.87
C ARG A 243 23.38 -8.18 17.79
N ILE A 244 23.47 -8.64 16.53
CA ILE A 244 23.16 -7.78 15.38
C ILE A 244 21.71 -7.32 15.53
N ARG A 245 21.46 -6.01 15.50
CA ARG A 245 20.11 -5.48 15.77
C ARG A 245 19.78 -4.09 15.27
N SER A 246 18.49 -3.80 15.15
CA SER A 246 17.99 -2.52 14.64
C SER A 246 18.59 -2.23 13.26
N ILE A 247 18.34 -3.16 12.32
CA ILE A 247 18.78 -3.09 10.94
C ILE A 247 17.54 -2.95 10.05
N ALA A 248 17.53 -1.96 9.16
CA ALA A 248 16.50 -1.79 8.14
C ALA A 248 17.10 -1.92 6.74
N LEU A 249 16.42 -2.68 5.89
CA LEU A 249 16.75 -2.96 4.50
C LEU A 249 15.53 -2.59 3.66
N ARG A 250 15.67 -1.59 2.79
CA ARG A 250 14.55 -0.88 2.17
C ARG A 250 14.82 -0.58 0.69
N PHE A 251 13.84 -0.81 -0.18
CA PHE A 251 13.87 -0.38 -1.58
C PHE A 251 15.07 -0.95 -2.38
N MET A 252 15.53 -2.14 -2.00
CA MET A 252 16.63 -2.86 -2.64
C MET A 252 16.06 -3.90 -3.63
N ASP A 253 16.63 -4.01 -4.82
CA ASP A 253 16.49 -5.19 -5.68
C ASP A 253 17.63 -6.19 -5.37
N VAL A 254 17.31 -7.43 -4.99
CA VAL A 254 18.27 -8.45 -4.51
C VAL A 254 18.08 -9.74 -5.30
N ARG A 255 18.92 -9.95 -6.32
CA ARG A 255 18.69 -10.99 -7.33
C ARG A 255 19.90 -11.80 -7.77
N ARG A 256 19.60 -12.96 -8.37
CA ARG A 256 20.56 -13.94 -8.93
C ARG A 256 21.53 -14.52 -7.90
N CYS A 257 21.14 -14.54 -6.62
CA CYS A 257 21.95 -15.05 -5.51
C CYS A 257 21.62 -16.52 -5.27
N ASN A 258 22.48 -17.41 -5.78
CA ASN A 258 22.17 -18.84 -5.91
C ASN A 258 22.28 -19.66 -4.62
N ASN A 259 22.54 -19.02 -3.46
CA ASN A 259 22.30 -19.61 -2.14
C ASN A 259 21.17 -18.89 -1.37
N GLY A 260 20.41 -18.01 -2.02
CA GLY A 260 19.30 -17.25 -1.44
C GLY A 260 19.54 -15.73 -1.37
N GLY A 261 18.45 -14.97 -1.26
CA GLY A 261 18.48 -13.50 -1.22
C GLY A 261 19.08 -12.96 0.07
N ALA A 262 18.47 -13.31 1.21
CA ALA A 262 18.91 -12.87 2.55
C ALA A 262 18.91 -14.00 3.60
N VAL A 263 19.85 -13.95 4.54
CA VAL A 263 19.94 -14.87 5.70
C VAL A 263 20.13 -14.09 6.99
N VAL A 264 19.28 -14.36 7.99
CA VAL A 264 19.28 -13.74 9.33
C VAL A 264 19.52 -14.79 10.42
N THR A 265 20.63 -14.67 11.14
CA THR A 265 21.08 -15.61 12.18
C THR A 265 21.33 -14.90 13.51
N ASN A 266 20.73 -15.38 14.60
CA ASN A 266 20.91 -14.89 15.99
C ASN A 266 20.84 -13.35 16.12
N SER A 267 19.94 -12.73 15.36
CA SER A 267 19.78 -11.27 15.23
C SER A 267 18.41 -10.83 15.75
N GLU A 268 18.23 -9.54 16.07
CA GLU A 268 16.94 -9.05 16.58
C GLU A 268 16.55 -7.66 16.07
N ASP A 269 15.27 -7.30 16.02
CA ASP A 269 14.80 -6.02 15.46
C ASP A 269 15.33 -5.79 14.02
N ILE A 270 14.98 -6.71 13.10
CA ILE A 270 15.37 -6.63 11.68
C ILE A 270 14.14 -6.34 10.81
N LEU A 271 14.26 -5.36 9.92
CA LEU A 271 13.20 -4.90 9.02
C LEU A 271 13.61 -5.10 7.55
N PHE A 272 12.78 -5.83 6.80
CA PHE A 272 12.77 -5.85 5.34
C PHE A 272 11.50 -5.13 4.88
N ASP A 273 11.63 -3.91 4.36
CA ASP A 273 10.49 -3.03 4.03
C ASP A 273 10.52 -2.62 2.55
N ARG A 274 9.66 -3.24 1.74
CA ARG A 274 9.47 -2.96 0.30
C ARG A 274 10.76 -3.13 -0.51
N ASN A 275 11.31 -4.33 -0.47
CA ASN A 275 12.39 -4.80 -1.33
C ASN A 275 11.83 -5.77 -2.40
N HIS A 276 12.61 -6.00 -3.45
CA HIS A 276 12.39 -7.04 -4.44
C HIS A 276 13.45 -8.13 -4.28
N PHE A 277 13.02 -9.40 -4.29
CA PHE A 277 13.91 -10.56 -4.28
C PHE A 277 13.53 -11.46 -5.46
N SER A 278 14.39 -11.59 -6.48
CA SER A 278 14.11 -12.42 -7.67
C SER A 278 15.25 -13.34 -8.09
N ASP A 279 14.91 -14.39 -8.83
CA ASP A 279 15.86 -15.25 -9.54
C ASP A 279 16.95 -15.86 -8.64
N ASN A 280 16.67 -16.04 -7.34
CA ASN A 280 17.64 -16.47 -6.33
C ASN A 280 17.78 -18.01 -6.33
N ALA A 281 18.04 -18.58 -7.51
CA ALA A 281 17.85 -19.99 -7.83
C ALA A 281 18.83 -20.56 -8.85
N LEU A 282 19.60 -21.59 -8.45
CA LEU A 282 20.44 -22.36 -9.38
C LEU A 282 19.66 -23.53 -9.98
N MET A 283 19.11 -23.33 -11.18
CA MET A 283 18.73 -24.43 -12.06
C MET A 283 19.98 -25.15 -12.59
N TYR A 284 20.13 -26.44 -12.28
CA TYR A 284 21.16 -27.26 -12.94
C TYR A 284 20.77 -27.51 -14.42
N PRO A 285 21.72 -27.51 -15.38
CA PRO A 285 21.41 -27.72 -16.80
C PRO A 285 20.80 -29.07 -17.19
N SER A 286 20.59 -30.00 -16.26
CA SER A 286 19.86 -31.26 -16.48
C SER A 286 18.41 -31.22 -16.02
N GLY A 287 17.99 -30.21 -15.25
CA GLY A 287 16.65 -30.10 -14.66
C GLY A 287 16.38 -30.99 -13.44
N ASP A 288 17.21 -32.02 -13.18
CA ASP A 288 16.97 -33.03 -12.13
C ASP A 288 17.20 -32.54 -10.68
N ALA A 289 17.72 -31.32 -10.51
CA ALA A 289 17.98 -30.73 -9.21
C ALA A 289 17.95 -29.20 -9.31
N VAL A 290 17.61 -28.57 -8.17
CA VAL A 290 17.72 -27.14 -7.93
C VAL A 290 18.39 -26.97 -6.57
N GLN A 291 19.17 -25.92 -6.37
CA GLN A 291 19.75 -25.65 -5.06
C GLN A 291 18.67 -25.08 -4.12
N ASP A 292 18.54 -25.64 -2.92
CA ASP A 292 17.70 -25.08 -1.86
C ASP A 292 18.21 -23.68 -1.48
N ALA A 293 17.45 -22.66 -1.86
CA ALA A 293 17.87 -21.26 -1.87
C ALA A 293 16.66 -20.33 -1.67
N HIS A 294 16.55 -19.79 -0.45
CA HIS A 294 15.39 -19.03 0.00
C HIS A 294 15.47 -17.53 -0.35
N GLY A 295 14.32 -16.88 -0.53
CA GLY A 295 14.27 -15.42 -0.67
C GLY A 295 14.76 -14.72 0.60
N ILE A 296 14.16 -15.05 1.74
CA ILE A 296 14.59 -14.63 3.08
C ILE A 296 14.55 -15.81 4.07
N LEU A 297 15.71 -16.18 4.63
CA LEU A 297 15.85 -17.20 5.67
C LEU A 297 16.09 -16.56 7.05
N VAL A 298 15.26 -16.90 8.05
CA VAL A 298 15.41 -16.51 9.47
C VAL A 298 15.71 -17.72 10.33
N THR A 299 16.79 -17.70 11.13
CA THR A 299 17.20 -18.89 11.92
C THR A 299 17.92 -18.56 13.24
N LYS A 300 18.11 -19.59 14.07
CA LYS A 300 18.88 -19.64 15.33
C LYS A 300 18.55 -18.50 16.31
N LYS A 301 17.43 -18.62 17.02
CA LYS A 301 16.97 -17.68 18.06
C LYS A 301 16.77 -16.22 17.61
N SER A 302 16.58 -15.94 16.32
CA SER A 302 16.34 -14.57 15.86
C SER A 302 14.99 -14.04 16.38
N ALA A 303 14.83 -12.74 16.62
CA ALA A 303 13.64 -12.20 17.31
C ALA A 303 13.15 -10.85 16.75
N ARG A 304 11.83 -10.61 16.73
CA ARG A 304 11.23 -9.34 16.27
C ARG A 304 11.66 -8.99 14.85
N ILE A 305 11.27 -9.85 13.92
CA ILE A 305 11.60 -9.73 12.48
C ILE A 305 10.33 -9.29 11.74
N LEU A 306 10.41 -8.16 11.05
CA LEU A 306 9.31 -7.61 10.25
C LEU A 306 9.68 -7.65 8.77
N VAL A 307 8.90 -8.39 7.99
CA VAL A 307 8.98 -8.44 6.52
C VAL A 307 7.69 -7.81 6.00
N ARG A 308 7.78 -6.61 5.43
CA ARG A 308 6.63 -5.80 5.00
C ARG A 308 6.71 -5.34 3.55
N GLY A 309 5.64 -5.51 2.80
CA GLY A 309 5.48 -4.89 1.47
C GLY A 309 6.50 -5.33 0.42
N ASN A 310 7.22 -6.44 0.64
CA ASN A 310 8.22 -6.97 -0.28
C ASN A 310 7.56 -7.82 -1.36
N THR A 311 8.20 -7.90 -2.51
CA THR A 311 7.86 -8.85 -3.58
C THR A 311 8.97 -9.89 -3.67
N ILE A 312 8.63 -11.18 -3.53
CA ILE A 312 9.58 -12.29 -3.61
C ILE A 312 9.12 -13.26 -4.71
N THR A 313 10.03 -13.61 -5.61
CA THR A 313 9.73 -14.45 -6.79
C THR A 313 10.92 -15.33 -7.19
N GLY A 314 10.64 -16.46 -7.85
CA GLY A 314 11.65 -17.26 -8.52
C GLY A 314 12.77 -17.79 -7.61
N SER A 315 12.53 -17.93 -6.31
CA SER A 315 13.43 -18.67 -5.41
C SER A 315 13.25 -20.18 -5.60
N SER A 316 14.31 -20.96 -5.39
CA SER A 316 14.27 -22.42 -5.61
C SER A 316 14.08 -23.27 -4.35
N GLY A 317 14.28 -22.68 -3.17
CA GLY A 317 13.59 -23.09 -1.95
C GLY A 317 12.51 -22.06 -1.61
N ASP A 318 12.12 -21.97 -0.34
CA ASP A 318 11.03 -21.08 0.09
C ASP A 318 11.24 -19.58 -0.19
N ALA A 319 10.18 -18.86 -0.53
CA ALA A 319 10.25 -17.39 -0.65
C ALA A 319 10.59 -16.73 0.70
N PHE A 320 9.99 -17.22 1.79
CA PHE A 320 10.39 -16.93 3.17
C PHE A 320 10.43 -18.21 4.02
N GLN A 321 11.53 -18.45 4.73
CA GLN A 321 11.69 -19.58 5.67
C GLN A 321 12.03 -19.09 7.09
N CYS A 322 11.32 -19.59 8.11
CA CYS A 322 11.73 -19.50 9.51
C CYS A 322 12.20 -20.85 10.03
N GLN A 323 13.52 -21.06 10.02
CA GLN A 323 14.17 -22.36 10.25
C GLN A 323 14.55 -22.56 11.73
N GLY A 324 13.81 -23.46 12.40
CA GLY A 324 14.06 -23.96 13.75
C GLY A 324 15.12 -25.07 13.86
N ARG A 325 14.99 -25.93 14.88
CA ARG A 325 15.98 -26.92 15.34
C ARG A 325 15.95 -28.25 14.57
N GLU A 326 15.62 -28.26 13.27
CA GLU A 326 15.42 -29.50 12.50
C GLU A 326 16.62 -30.48 12.46
N THR A 327 17.85 -30.04 12.77
CA THR A 327 19.02 -30.92 12.72
C THR A 327 19.91 -30.86 13.98
N PRO A 328 20.17 -32.00 14.64
CA PRO A 328 21.26 -32.14 15.61
C PRO A 328 22.61 -32.35 14.91
N GLN A 329 22.91 -31.55 13.88
CA GLN A 329 24.18 -31.60 13.17
C GLN A 329 25.22 -30.72 13.88
N ASN A 330 26.46 -31.21 13.95
CA ASN A 330 27.64 -30.50 14.46
C ASN A 330 27.66 -30.17 15.98
N GLY A 331 26.88 -30.87 16.81
CA GLY A 331 27.10 -30.93 18.26
C GLY A 331 26.65 -29.72 19.10
N TRP A 332 25.87 -28.81 18.52
CA TRP A 332 25.28 -27.66 19.23
C TRP A 332 24.18 -28.09 20.21
N THR A 333 24.07 -27.42 21.35
CA THR A 333 23.05 -27.74 22.37
C THR A 333 21.67 -27.17 22.00
N PRO A 334 20.56 -27.68 22.58
CA PRO A 334 19.24 -27.06 22.41
C PRO A 334 19.20 -25.59 22.85
N GLU A 335 20.02 -25.21 23.82
CA GLU A 335 20.14 -23.81 24.29
C GLU A 335 20.89 -22.92 23.31
N GLN A 336 21.61 -23.49 22.33
CA GLN A 336 22.26 -22.78 21.23
C GLN A 336 21.36 -22.72 19.98
N LEU A 337 20.44 -23.66 19.81
CA LEU A 337 19.54 -23.79 18.64
C LEU A 337 18.05 -23.57 18.98
N GLY A 338 17.74 -22.71 19.96
CA GLY A 338 16.36 -22.40 20.32
C GLY A 338 15.57 -21.69 19.20
N PRO A 339 14.23 -21.71 19.26
CA PRO A 339 13.38 -21.17 18.20
C PRO A 339 13.54 -19.65 18.04
N SER A 340 13.31 -19.17 16.81
CA SER A 340 13.14 -17.75 16.53
C SER A 340 11.73 -17.28 16.95
N THR A 341 11.58 -16.02 17.34
CA THR A 341 10.32 -15.49 17.90
C THR A 341 9.87 -14.18 17.27
N ASP A 342 8.57 -13.87 17.42
CA ASP A 342 7.99 -12.56 17.08
C ASP A 342 8.25 -12.20 15.60
N ILE A 343 7.81 -13.09 14.70
CA ILE A 343 7.98 -12.97 13.25
C ILE A 343 6.69 -12.40 12.65
N THR A 344 6.78 -11.31 11.89
CA THR A 344 5.64 -10.69 11.22
C THR A 344 5.89 -10.56 9.72
N LEU A 345 5.03 -11.19 8.92
CA LEU A 345 4.93 -10.99 7.48
C LEU A 345 3.65 -10.19 7.21
N GLU A 346 3.75 -8.97 6.67
CA GLU A 346 2.56 -8.16 6.34
C GLU A 346 2.60 -7.48 4.97
N ASN A 347 1.50 -7.54 4.22
CA ASN A 347 1.33 -6.89 2.91
C ASN A 347 2.36 -7.34 1.84
N ASN A 348 2.97 -8.52 1.94
CA ASN A 348 3.96 -9.00 0.96
C ASN A 348 3.29 -9.76 -0.20
N THR A 349 3.96 -9.77 -1.35
CA THR A 349 3.56 -10.52 -2.54
C THR A 349 4.57 -11.63 -2.80
N PHE A 350 4.10 -12.88 -2.94
CA PHE A 350 4.93 -14.05 -3.18
C PHE A 350 4.42 -14.78 -4.43
N THR A 351 5.25 -14.91 -5.47
CA THR A 351 4.82 -15.56 -6.72
C THR A 351 5.90 -16.39 -7.43
N GLY A 352 5.57 -17.64 -7.73
CA GLY A 352 6.33 -18.47 -8.69
C GLY A 352 7.67 -19.04 -8.19
N ASP A 353 7.90 -19.08 -6.88
CA ASP A 353 8.99 -19.85 -6.27
C ASP A 353 8.70 -21.36 -6.33
N PHE A 354 9.74 -22.20 -6.20
CA PHE A 354 9.63 -23.63 -6.55
C PHE A 354 9.21 -24.55 -5.40
N GLU A 355 9.41 -24.13 -4.15
CA GLU A 355 8.99 -24.86 -2.94
C GLU A 355 7.80 -24.14 -2.29
N ASN A 356 7.89 -23.65 -1.05
CA ASN A 356 6.79 -22.94 -0.39
C ASN A 356 6.91 -21.40 -0.56
N ALA A 357 5.82 -20.66 -0.37
CA ALA A 357 5.94 -19.19 -0.24
C ALA A 357 6.39 -18.81 1.19
N VAL A 358 5.80 -19.47 2.19
CA VAL A 358 6.11 -19.24 3.61
C VAL A 358 6.21 -20.59 4.33
N ASP A 359 7.41 -20.94 4.78
CA ASP A 359 7.67 -22.08 5.66
C ASP A 359 8.07 -21.64 7.07
N ILE A 360 7.44 -22.23 8.09
CA ILE A 360 7.62 -21.92 9.50
C ILE A 360 7.87 -23.20 10.30
N LYS A 361 9.14 -23.45 10.64
CA LYS A 361 9.62 -24.58 11.45
C LYS A 361 9.94 -24.15 12.88
N GLU A 362 9.16 -24.64 13.84
CA GLU A 362 9.31 -24.37 15.31
C GLU A 362 9.24 -22.90 15.78
N CYS A 363 9.16 -21.90 14.89
CA CYS A 363 9.13 -20.49 15.30
C CYS A 363 7.86 -20.12 16.10
N VAL A 364 7.98 -19.17 17.04
CA VAL A 364 6.96 -18.90 18.07
C VAL A 364 6.52 -17.43 18.06
N GLY A 365 5.20 -17.19 18.00
CA GLY A 365 4.66 -15.84 17.84
C GLY A 365 4.85 -15.39 16.38
N VAL A 366 4.02 -15.94 15.51
CA VAL A 366 4.15 -15.78 14.05
C VAL A 366 2.85 -15.17 13.52
N THR A 367 2.95 -13.97 12.93
CA THR A 367 1.83 -13.28 12.27
C THR A 367 2.09 -13.21 10.78
N VAL A 368 1.13 -13.65 9.97
CA VAL A 368 1.20 -13.62 8.51
C VAL A 368 -0.13 -13.06 8.01
N ARG A 369 -0.10 -11.87 7.41
CA ARG A 369 -1.33 -11.14 7.07
C ARG A 369 -1.26 -10.26 5.83
N ASN A 370 -2.44 -10.03 5.24
CA ASN A 370 -2.61 -9.19 4.04
C ASN A 370 -1.72 -9.63 2.85
N GLY A 371 -1.21 -10.86 2.85
CA GLY A 371 -0.29 -11.35 1.82
C GLY A 371 -1.01 -11.86 0.58
N VAL A 372 -0.36 -11.73 -0.58
CA VAL A 372 -0.84 -12.26 -1.87
C VAL A 372 0.09 -13.40 -2.31
N TYR A 373 -0.51 -14.54 -2.67
CA TYR A 373 0.20 -15.77 -2.99
C TYR A 373 -0.34 -16.38 -4.29
N SER A 374 0.53 -16.66 -5.28
CA SER A 374 0.12 -17.30 -6.54
C SER A 374 1.21 -18.10 -7.24
N GLY A 375 0.85 -19.21 -7.88
CA GLY A 375 1.71 -19.94 -8.83
C GLY A 375 2.49 -21.11 -8.26
N TYR A 376 2.19 -21.56 -7.04
CA TYR A 376 2.88 -22.68 -6.36
C TYR A 376 2.42 -24.04 -6.91
N ARG A 377 2.66 -24.27 -8.21
CA ARG A 377 2.16 -25.44 -8.97
C ARG A 377 3.14 -26.63 -8.98
N PRO A 378 2.66 -27.87 -9.26
CA PRO A 378 3.54 -29.02 -9.44
C PRO A 378 4.47 -28.84 -10.64
N GLN A 379 5.78 -29.11 -10.47
CA GLN A 379 6.70 -29.12 -11.61
C GLN A 379 6.56 -30.41 -12.45
N SER A 380 6.84 -30.29 -13.75
CA SER A 380 6.40 -31.26 -14.76
C SER A 380 7.03 -32.66 -14.67
N ASN A 381 6.18 -33.68 -14.86
CA ASN A 381 6.41 -35.07 -15.29
C ASN A 381 7.53 -35.97 -14.68
N THR A 382 8.50 -35.45 -13.91
CA THR A 382 9.48 -36.25 -13.15
C THR A 382 9.35 -36.07 -11.64
N ALA A 383 8.83 -34.93 -11.17
CA ALA A 383 8.65 -34.66 -9.74
C ALA A 383 7.46 -35.46 -9.17
N SER A 384 7.75 -36.41 -8.27
CA SER A 384 6.72 -37.28 -7.68
C SER A 384 6.06 -36.68 -6.42
N GLN A 385 5.74 -35.38 -6.45
CA GLN A 385 5.22 -34.61 -5.31
C GLN A 385 4.17 -33.60 -5.79
N CYS A 386 3.36 -33.07 -4.87
CA CYS A 386 2.56 -31.89 -5.19
C CYS A 386 3.50 -30.70 -5.44
N GLY A 387 3.02 -29.68 -6.16
CA GLY A 387 3.60 -28.33 -6.03
C GLY A 387 3.52 -27.88 -4.59
N GLY A 388 4.49 -27.09 -4.15
CA GLY A 388 4.64 -26.73 -2.75
C GLY A 388 3.36 -26.11 -2.17
N GLU A 389 3.16 -26.36 -0.89
CA GLU A 389 2.19 -25.65 -0.07
C GLU A 389 2.49 -24.14 -0.13
N ALA A 390 1.52 -23.29 -0.48
CA ALA A 390 1.78 -21.84 -0.48
C ALA A 390 2.20 -21.36 0.92
N VAL A 391 1.60 -21.92 1.98
CA VAL A 391 2.02 -21.68 3.36
C VAL A 391 2.08 -22.98 4.15
N ILE A 392 3.18 -23.23 4.86
CA ILE A 392 3.35 -24.38 5.74
C ILE A 392 3.84 -23.97 7.13
N PHE A 393 3.18 -24.51 8.15
CA PHE A 393 3.61 -24.43 9.55
C PHE A 393 3.89 -25.84 10.03
N HIS A 394 5.10 -26.15 10.49
CA HIS A 394 5.43 -27.48 10.99
C HIS A 394 6.56 -27.52 12.03
N PHE A 395 7.03 -28.74 12.33
CA PHE A 395 7.99 -29.12 13.38
C PHE A 395 7.72 -28.68 14.83
N GLY A 396 6.74 -27.81 15.10
CA GLY A 396 6.39 -27.31 16.42
C GLY A 396 6.05 -25.82 16.48
N ALA A 397 5.89 -25.15 15.33
CA ALA A 397 5.53 -23.73 15.25
C ALA A 397 4.28 -23.40 16.09
N SER A 398 4.27 -22.25 16.78
CA SER A 398 3.18 -21.97 17.73
C SER A 398 2.89 -20.49 17.98
N ASN A 399 1.68 -20.21 18.49
CA ASN A 399 1.10 -18.87 18.60
C ASN A 399 1.07 -18.19 17.22
N ILE A 400 0.28 -18.76 16.32
CA ILE A 400 0.19 -18.40 14.90
C ILE A 400 -1.09 -17.60 14.66
N LEU A 401 -0.97 -16.48 13.94
CA LEU A 401 -2.09 -15.73 13.37
C LEU A 401 -1.90 -15.66 11.86
N PHE A 402 -2.79 -16.32 11.12
CA PHE A 402 -2.83 -16.30 9.66
C PHE A 402 -4.14 -15.62 9.22
N GLU A 403 -4.07 -14.32 8.92
CA GLU A 403 -5.29 -13.51 8.70
C GLU A 403 -5.30 -12.63 7.44
N ASN A 404 -6.48 -12.51 6.81
CA ASN A 404 -6.70 -11.61 5.67
C ASN A 404 -5.75 -11.83 4.48
N ASN A 405 -5.25 -13.06 4.29
CA ASN A 405 -4.38 -13.43 3.17
C ASN A 405 -5.19 -13.92 1.97
N ARG A 406 -4.59 -13.83 0.78
CA ARG A 406 -5.21 -14.23 -0.48
C ARG A 406 -4.30 -15.20 -1.23
N ILE A 407 -4.68 -16.48 -1.23
CA ILE A 407 -3.97 -17.58 -1.89
C ILE A 407 -4.73 -18.01 -3.14
N SER A 408 -3.99 -18.14 -4.24
CA SER A 408 -4.50 -18.45 -5.56
C SER A 408 -3.60 -19.42 -6.30
N ASP A 409 -4.13 -20.14 -7.31
CA ASP A 409 -3.35 -20.88 -8.31
C ASP A 409 -2.17 -21.69 -7.73
N SER A 410 -2.47 -22.56 -6.77
CA SER A 410 -1.46 -23.27 -5.95
C SER A 410 -1.83 -24.74 -5.75
N GLY A 411 -0.81 -25.59 -5.57
CA GLY A 411 -0.93 -27.03 -5.37
C GLY A 411 -1.48 -27.42 -4.00
N LEU A 412 -1.30 -26.59 -2.98
CA LEU A 412 -1.98 -26.65 -1.68
C LEU A 412 -1.97 -25.25 -1.06
N GLY A 413 -3.06 -24.84 -0.40
CA GLY A 413 -3.16 -23.52 0.23
C GLY A 413 -2.34 -23.36 1.51
N VAL A 414 -2.83 -23.91 2.63
CA VAL A 414 -2.18 -23.83 3.95
C VAL A 414 -2.08 -25.22 4.59
N MET A 415 -0.88 -25.64 5.03
CA MET A 415 -0.67 -26.88 5.76
C MET A 415 -0.16 -26.66 7.19
N LEU A 416 -0.76 -27.35 8.17
CA LEU A 416 -0.30 -27.39 9.56
C LEU A 416 0.13 -28.81 9.95
N GLY A 417 1.37 -28.96 10.42
CA GLY A 417 1.81 -30.15 11.14
C GLY A 417 2.44 -31.27 10.30
N ASN A 418 3.09 -30.96 9.18
CA ASN A 418 3.82 -31.96 8.38
C ASN A 418 5.11 -32.42 9.09
N ASN A 419 5.08 -33.53 9.86
CA ASN A 419 6.27 -34.02 10.57
C ASN A 419 6.56 -35.52 10.34
N PHE A 420 7.25 -35.80 9.23
CA PHE A 420 7.75 -37.14 8.90
C PHE A 420 9.06 -37.53 9.62
N LYS A 421 9.81 -36.58 10.19
CA LYS A 421 11.23 -36.76 10.60
C LYS A 421 11.48 -36.94 12.10
N VAL A 422 10.47 -36.90 12.99
CA VAL A 422 10.65 -37.16 14.45
C VAL A 422 11.48 -38.42 14.68
N GLN A 423 12.69 -38.28 15.22
CA GLN A 423 13.53 -39.44 15.49
C GLN A 423 13.01 -40.15 16.75
N ALA A 424 13.25 -41.47 16.85
CA ALA A 424 12.73 -42.25 17.98
C ALA A 424 13.22 -41.73 19.36
N THR A 425 14.31 -40.97 19.37
CA THR A 425 14.95 -40.29 20.51
C THR A 425 14.26 -39.01 20.97
N ASP A 426 13.42 -38.36 20.15
CA ASP A 426 12.82 -37.07 20.50
C ASP A 426 11.71 -37.22 21.55
N SER A 427 11.68 -36.29 22.50
CA SER A 427 10.90 -36.38 23.74
C SER A 427 9.44 -35.91 23.58
N GLY A 428 8.72 -36.55 22.66
CA GLY A 428 7.29 -36.33 22.41
C GLY A 428 6.99 -35.73 21.02
N PRO A 429 5.71 -35.72 20.60
CA PRO A 429 5.29 -35.08 19.36
C PRO A 429 5.32 -33.55 19.48
N THR A 430 6.07 -32.89 18.61
CA THR A 430 6.11 -31.42 18.50
C THR A 430 4.96 -30.92 17.61
N TYR A 431 3.75 -30.92 18.18
CA TYR A 431 2.56 -30.38 17.51
C TYR A 431 2.72 -28.89 17.18
N VAL A 432 2.27 -28.48 15.99
CA VAL A 432 1.91 -27.08 15.72
C VAL A 432 0.78 -26.68 16.69
N SER A 433 0.84 -25.51 17.31
CA SER A 433 -0.14 -25.18 18.38
C SER A 433 -0.51 -23.72 18.57
N ASN A 434 -1.75 -23.48 19.03
CA ASN A 434 -2.34 -22.15 19.19
C ASN A 434 -2.34 -21.39 17.86
N ALA A 435 -3.13 -21.85 16.89
CA ALA A 435 -3.19 -21.25 15.55
C ALA A 435 -4.58 -20.71 15.23
N VAL A 436 -4.65 -19.45 14.81
CA VAL A 436 -5.88 -18.79 14.32
C VAL A 436 -5.75 -18.56 12.82
N ILE A 437 -6.65 -19.15 12.05
CA ILE A 437 -6.71 -19.06 10.59
C ILE A 437 -8.03 -18.40 10.21
N ARG A 438 -8.01 -17.09 9.90
CA ARG A 438 -9.23 -16.30 9.73
C ARG A 438 -9.24 -15.27 8.60
N ARG A 439 -10.40 -14.95 8.05
CA ARG A 439 -10.58 -13.91 7.03
C ARG A 439 -9.77 -14.15 5.73
N ASN A 440 -9.30 -15.37 5.47
CA ASN A 440 -8.46 -15.66 4.29
C ASN A 440 -9.30 -16.10 3.07
N GLN A 441 -8.84 -15.73 1.88
CA GLN A 441 -9.39 -16.15 0.59
C GLN A 441 -8.47 -17.21 -0.03
N LEU A 442 -8.97 -18.43 -0.25
CA LEU A 442 -8.21 -19.53 -0.85
C LEU A 442 -8.96 -20.04 -2.07
N PHE A 443 -8.43 -19.82 -3.28
CA PHE A 443 -9.18 -20.15 -4.50
C PHE A 443 -8.31 -20.70 -5.62
N GLN A 444 -8.91 -21.44 -6.55
CA GLN A 444 -8.19 -22.07 -7.66
C GLN A 444 -7.00 -22.92 -7.15
N MET A 445 -7.27 -23.81 -6.19
CA MET A 445 -6.30 -24.80 -5.76
C MET A 445 -6.29 -25.92 -6.80
N THR A 446 -5.18 -26.07 -7.52
CA THR A 446 -5.10 -26.82 -8.77
C THR A 446 -4.25 -28.09 -8.64
N GLN A 447 -4.45 -29.01 -9.58
CA GLN A 447 -3.50 -30.09 -9.87
C GLN A 447 -3.25 -30.06 -11.37
N ASP A 448 -1.99 -30.08 -11.78
CA ASP A 448 -1.61 -30.00 -13.19
C ASP A 448 -2.16 -31.19 -13.98
N GLY A 449 -2.75 -30.89 -15.14
CA GLY A 449 -3.57 -31.82 -15.92
C GLY A 449 -2.80 -32.90 -16.68
N ASP A 450 -1.46 -32.92 -16.60
CA ASP A 450 -0.58 -33.80 -17.38
C ASP A 450 -0.50 -35.24 -16.80
N GLY A 451 -1.64 -35.73 -16.30
CA GLY A 451 -1.84 -37.11 -15.89
C GLY A 451 -1.94 -38.05 -17.11
N ASP A 452 -0.83 -38.22 -17.84
CA ASP A 452 -0.73 -39.19 -18.95
C ASP A 452 -0.86 -40.63 -18.42
N ALA A 453 -2.10 -41.10 -18.36
CA ALA A 453 -2.42 -42.48 -18.04
C ALA A 453 -2.17 -43.47 -19.22
N THR A 454 -1.49 -43.05 -20.30
CA THR A 454 -1.36 -43.86 -21.54
C THR A 454 0.00 -44.55 -21.72
N ASN A 455 1.10 -44.05 -21.13
CA ASN A 455 2.41 -44.73 -21.20
C ASN A 455 2.58 -45.88 -20.19
N GLY A 456 1.98 -47.03 -20.51
CA GLY A 456 1.93 -48.23 -19.67
C GLY A 456 3.22 -49.04 -19.50
N THR A 457 4.36 -48.41 -19.15
CA THR A 457 5.61 -49.09 -18.78
C THR A 457 6.00 -48.77 -17.33
N GLN A 458 6.04 -49.81 -16.49
CA GLN A 458 6.06 -49.68 -15.03
C GLN A 458 7.45 -49.36 -14.44
N THR A 459 7.45 -48.58 -13.35
CA THR A 459 8.16 -48.98 -12.12
C THR A 459 7.18 -48.97 -10.93
N PRO A 460 6.81 -50.12 -10.35
CA PRO A 460 5.93 -50.15 -9.18
C PRO A 460 6.72 -49.76 -7.93
N GLY A 461 6.59 -48.52 -7.46
CA GLY A 461 7.20 -48.09 -6.19
C GLY A 461 7.59 -46.61 -6.03
N ILE A 462 7.30 -45.73 -6.99
CA ILE A 462 7.55 -44.29 -6.87
C ILE A 462 6.22 -43.57 -6.56
N ARG A 463 6.27 -42.59 -5.64
CA ARG A 463 5.11 -42.06 -4.93
C ARG A 463 4.41 -40.98 -5.75
N GLY A 464 3.17 -41.22 -6.19
CA GLY A 464 2.28 -40.10 -6.53
C GLY A 464 1.98 -39.28 -5.28
N GLY A 465 1.95 -37.95 -5.40
CA GLY A 465 1.66 -37.04 -4.28
C GLY A 465 0.26 -37.26 -3.71
N VAL A 466 0.14 -37.33 -2.38
CA VAL A 466 -1.14 -37.57 -1.67
C VAL A 466 -1.62 -36.26 -1.04
N GLY A 467 -2.80 -35.80 -1.47
CA GLY A 467 -3.42 -34.58 -0.94
C GLY A 467 -3.01 -33.28 -1.65
N CYS A 468 -2.89 -33.30 -2.98
CA CYS A 468 -2.79 -32.07 -3.77
C CYS A 468 -4.19 -31.46 -4.00
N ALA A 469 -4.23 -30.16 -4.31
CA ALA A 469 -5.43 -29.31 -4.46
C ALA A 469 -6.29 -29.15 -3.19
N ASP A 470 -5.70 -29.35 -2.00
CA ASP A 470 -6.35 -29.07 -0.71
C ASP A 470 -6.23 -27.58 -0.33
N GLY A 471 -7.26 -27.01 0.30
CA GLY A 471 -7.31 -25.61 0.74
C GLY A 471 -6.55 -25.38 2.05
N ILE A 472 -7.12 -25.83 3.17
CA ILE A 472 -6.42 -25.96 4.46
C ILE A 472 -6.31 -27.45 4.82
N ARG A 473 -5.10 -27.89 5.17
CA ARG A 473 -4.82 -29.26 5.63
C ARG A 473 -4.17 -29.26 7.01
N ILE A 474 -4.78 -29.99 7.95
CA ILE A 474 -4.27 -30.19 9.31
C ILE A 474 -3.84 -31.65 9.49
N ASP A 475 -2.54 -31.86 9.69
CA ASP A 475 -1.92 -33.17 9.97
C ASP A 475 -1.63 -33.32 11.47
N TYR A 476 -0.46 -32.91 11.98
CA TYR A 476 -0.12 -32.95 13.42
C TYR A 476 -0.16 -31.55 14.06
N ALA A 477 -1.36 -31.09 14.41
CA ALA A 477 -1.58 -29.80 15.09
C ALA A 477 -2.57 -29.91 16.25
N ARG A 478 -2.59 -28.89 17.11
CA ARG A 478 -3.56 -28.78 18.20
C ARG A 478 -3.97 -27.34 18.47
N ASP A 479 -5.14 -27.16 19.08
CA ASP A 479 -5.64 -25.86 19.53
C ASP A 479 -5.67 -24.86 18.34
N VAL A 480 -6.51 -25.19 17.34
CA VAL A 480 -6.57 -24.52 16.02
C VAL A 480 -7.99 -24.04 15.74
N ASP A 481 -8.15 -22.73 15.58
CA ASP A 481 -9.41 -22.08 15.21
C ASP A 481 -9.38 -21.69 13.72
N ILE A 482 -10.34 -22.20 12.93
CA ILE A 482 -10.45 -21.98 11.48
C ILE A 482 -11.80 -21.34 11.16
N TYR A 483 -11.85 -20.01 11.03
CA TYR A 483 -13.12 -19.31 10.91
C TYR A 483 -13.16 -18.12 9.96
N ASN A 484 -14.34 -17.85 9.39
CA ASN A 484 -14.53 -16.74 8.46
C ASN A 484 -13.53 -16.79 7.27
N ASN A 485 -13.24 -17.96 6.70
CA ASN A 485 -12.46 -18.07 5.46
C ASN A 485 -13.37 -18.33 4.26
N THR A 486 -12.97 -17.87 3.08
CA THR A 486 -13.68 -18.13 1.83
C THR A 486 -12.86 -19.04 0.94
N PHE A 487 -13.48 -20.13 0.49
CA PHE A 487 -12.94 -21.07 -0.48
C PHE A 487 -13.79 -21.07 -1.76
N ASP A 488 -13.16 -21.03 -2.93
CA ASP A 488 -13.84 -21.24 -4.22
C ASP A 488 -12.91 -21.95 -5.22
N GLU A 489 -13.44 -22.82 -6.06
CA GLU A 489 -12.67 -23.57 -7.07
C GLU A 489 -11.47 -24.36 -6.47
N VAL A 490 -11.66 -24.97 -5.29
CA VAL A 490 -10.64 -25.80 -4.61
C VAL A 490 -10.75 -27.25 -5.09
N GLY A 491 -9.75 -27.72 -5.83
CA GLY A 491 -9.83 -28.97 -6.59
C GLY A 491 -10.14 -30.22 -5.77
N HIS A 492 -9.49 -30.42 -4.62
CA HIS A 492 -9.71 -31.56 -3.74
C HIS A 492 -10.61 -31.19 -2.55
N SER A 493 -10.07 -30.93 -1.36
CA SER A 493 -10.86 -30.61 -0.15
C SER A 493 -10.59 -29.20 0.38
N ALA A 494 -11.64 -28.45 0.76
CA ALA A 494 -11.46 -27.09 1.27
C ALA A 494 -10.85 -27.06 2.67
N ILE A 495 -11.39 -27.86 3.61
CA ILE A 495 -10.78 -28.06 4.93
C ILE A 495 -10.65 -29.56 5.19
N ARG A 496 -9.41 -30.00 5.45
CA ARG A 496 -9.04 -31.41 5.65
C ARG A 496 -8.37 -31.63 6.99
N LEU A 497 -8.79 -32.65 7.74
CA LEU A 497 -8.22 -33.04 9.04
C LEU A 497 -7.77 -34.51 9.02
N GLY A 498 -6.46 -34.74 8.96
CA GLY A 498 -5.83 -36.07 9.09
C GLY A 498 -5.26 -36.68 7.80
N ILE A 499 -4.36 -37.67 8.00
CA ILE A 499 -3.51 -38.25 6.95
C ILE A 499 -4.14 -39.50 6.29
N ASP A 500 -4.21 -39.52 4.96
CA ASP A 500 -4.40 -40.75 4.17
C ASP A 500 -3.15 -41.64 4.22
N GLY A 501 -3.02 -42.44 5.29
CA GLY A 501 -1.80 -43.23 5.48
C GLY A 501 -1.75 -44.11 6.72
N TRP A 502 -2.56 -45.18 6.77
CA TRP A 502 -2.24 -46.30 7.67
C TRP A 502 -0.98 -46.99 7.16
N ASN A 503 0.15 -46.79 7.87
CA ASN A 503 1.36 -47.58 7.68
C ASN A 503 1.60 -48.41 8.95
N GLY A 504 1.52 -49.74 8.82
CA GLY A 504 1.29 -50.66 9.94
C GLY A 504 2.39 -50.75 10.99
N ASP A 505 3.61 -50.34 10.64
CA ASP A 505 4.81 -50.53 11.45
C ASP A 505 5.05 -49.39 12.49
N LEU A 506 4.23 -48.34 12.48
CA LEU A 506 4.49 -47.07 13.19
C LEU A 506 3.64 -46.90 14.46
N GLY A 507 3.75 -47.86 15.37
CA GLY A 507 2.90 -47.99 16.55
C GLY A 507 2.87 -46.79 17.53
N ALA A 508 1.68 -46.56 18.09
CA ALA A 508 1.35 -45.72 19.26
C ALA A 508 1.69 -44.21 19.25
N ARG A 509 2.71 -43.71 18.54
CA ARG A 509 3.06 -42.27 18.55
C ARG A 509 2.20 -41.38 17.64
N ARG A 510 1.23 -41.94 16.91
CA ARG A 510 0.47 -41.26 15.82
C ARG A 510 -1.06 -41.32 15.96
N VAL A 511 -1.58 -41.66 17.15
CA VAL A 511 -3.03 -41.86 17.35
C VAL A 511 -3.83 -40.57 17.35
N GLN A 512 -3.27 -39.47 17.85
CA GLN A 512 -3.86 -38.13 17.78
C GLN A 512 -3.15 -37.33 16.68
N GLN A 513 -3.91 -36.61 15.87
CA GLN A 513 -3.44 -35.84 14.71
C GLN A 513 -3.89 -34.38 14.85
N ALA A 514 -5.19 -34.12 14.82
CA ALA A 514 -5.78 -32.77 14.85
C ALA A 514 -6.60 -32.54 16.15
N VAL A 515 -5.94 -32.11 17.23
CA VAL A 515 -6.55 -31.99 18.59
C VAL A 515 -7.16 -30.60 18.82
N ASN A 516 -8.35 -30.50 19.43
CA ASN A 516 -9.01 -29.21 19.72
C ASN A 516 -9.05 -28.29 18.49
N VAL A 517 -9.59 -28.79 17.37
CA VAL A 517 -9.75 -28.01 16.14
C VAL A 517 -11.21 -27.55 16.03
N HIS A 518 -11.42 -26.27 15.75
CA HIS A 518 -12.75 -25.67 15.68
C HIS A 518 -12.95 -25.00 14.31
N VAL A 519 -14.05 -25.30 13.62
CA VAL A 519 -14.29 -24.85 12.23
C VAL A 519 -15.67 -24.18 12.09
N TRP A 520 -15.72 -22.85 11.92
CA TRP A 520 -17.00 -22.13 11.84
C TRP A 520 -17.02 -20.89 10.95
N ASN A 521 -18.21 -20.40 10.60
CA ASN A 521 -18.41 -19.21 9.77
C ASN A 521 -17.76 -19.23 8.36
N ASN A 522 -17.28 -20.36 7.84
CA ASN A 522 -16.59 -20.37 6.53
C ASN A 522 -17.59 -20.42 5.37
N ILE A 523 -17.24 -19.81 4.22
CA ILE A 523 -17.90 -20.06 2.92
C ILE A 523 -17.04 -21.04 2.13
N ILE A 524 -17.63 -22.13 1.63
CA ILE A 524 -16.95 -23.12 0.81
C ILE A 524 -17.73 -23.36 -0.48
N ARG A 525 -17.14 -23.00 -1.62
CA ARG A 525 -17.75 -23.09 -2.95
C ARG A 525 -16.91 -23.96 -3.91
N ASN A 526 -17.58 -24.68 -4.81
CA ASN A 526 -16.98 -25.42 -5.94
C ASN A 526 -15.78 -26.32 -5.56
N THR A 527 -16.05 -27.42 -4.84
CA THR A 527 -15.03 -28.35 -4.31
C THR A 527 -15.24 -29.81 -4.73
N GLY A 528 -14.17 -30.62 -4.69
CA GLY A 528 -14.22 -32.07 -5.00
C GLY A 528 -14.25 -32.40 -6.50
N THR A 529 -13.68 -31.52 -7.33
CA THR A 529 -13.61 -31.68 -8.80
C THR A 529 -12.49 -32.65 -9.22
N VAL A 530 -11.38 -32.66 -8.50
CA VAL A 530 -10.16 -33.45 -8.75
C VAL A 530 -10.21 -34.82 -8.05
N GLN A 531 -9.46 -35.79 -8.58
CA GLN A 531 -9.26 -37.13 -7.98
C GLN A 531 -7.79 -37.53 -7.99
N TYR A 532 -7.25 -37.96 -6.85
CA TYR A 532 -5.90 -38.56 -6.78
C TYR A 532 -5.94 -40.05 -6.37
N LEU A 533 -4.79 -40.73 -6.49
CA LEU A 533 -4.58 -42.11 -6.05
C LEU A 533 -3.87 -42.13 -4.69
N GLU A 534 -4.42 -42.84 -3.69
CA GLU A 534 -3.71 -43.05 -2.43
C GLU A 534 -2.44 -43.89 -2.63
N ALA A 535 -1.35 -43.53 -1.94
CA ALA A 535 -0.04 -44.19 -2.03
C ALA A 535 -0.02 -45.70 -1.67
N ASN A 536 -1.13 -46.28 -1.19
CA ASN A 536 -1.22 -47.68 -0.75
C ASN A 536 -2.38 -48.51 -1.36
N LYS A 537 -3.35 -47.94 -2.10
CA LYS A 537 -4.52 -48.70 -2.60
C LYS A 537 -5.03 -48.24 -3.97
N GLN A 538 -5.67 -49.18 -4.68
CA GLN A 538 -6.13 -49.09 -6.07
C GLN A 538 -7.35 -48.17 -6.30
N ASN A 539 -7.68 -47.30 -5.35
CA ASN A 539 -8.87 -46.46 -5.39
C ASN A 539 -8.47 -45.01 -5.69
N GLN A 540 -9.12 -44.41 -6.69
CA GLN A 540 -9.19 -42.96 -6.81
C GLN A 540 -10.02 -42.41 -5.63
N ARG A 541 -9.68 -41.21 -5.15
CA ARG A 541 -10.45 -40.48 -4.14
C ARG A 541 -10.80 -39.07 -4.62
N LYS A 542 -12.06 -38.70 -4.47
CA LYS A 542 -12.52 -37.29 -4.50
C LYS A 542 -12.36 -36.60 -3.15
N GLY A 543 -12.07 -35.31 -3.17
CA GLY A 543 -12.15 -34.47 -1.96
C GLY A 543 -13.60 -34.06 -1.63
N GLY A 544 -13.74 -33.10 -0.73
CA GLY A 544 -15.03 -32.52 -0.35
C GLY A 544 -14.88 -31.19 0.39
N ALA A 545 -16.01 -30.49 0.60
CA ALA A 545 -16.01 -29.22 1.30
C ALA A 545 -15.37 -29.34 2.70
N LEU A 546 -15.72 -30.40 3.42
CA LEU A 546 -15.08 -30.81 4.68
C LEU A 546 -14.69 -32.30 4.56
N ASP A 547 -13.44 -32.64 4.90
CA ASP A 547 -12.91 -34.00 4.90
C ASP A 547 -12.19 -34.29 6.22
N PHE A 548 -12.93 -34.82 7.20
CA PHE A 548 -12.46 -34.90 8.59
C PHE A 548 -12.34 -36.34 9.08
N HIS A 549 -11.19 -36.68 9.68
CA HIS A 549 -11.16 -37.77 10.65
C HIS A 549 -11.84 -37.32 11.95
N THR A 550 -13.07 -37.77 12.18
CA THR A 550 -13.95 -37.36 13.30
C THR A 550 -13.84 -38.22 14.56
N SER A 551 -13.18 -39.37 14.46
CA SER A 551 -12.92 -40.26 15.59
C SER A 551 -12.19 -39.52 16.73
N ALA A 552 -12.74 -39.60 17.94
CA ALA A 552 -12.14 -39.02 19.15
C ALA A 552 -10.75 -39.58 19.52
N THR A 553 -10.30 -40.64 18.84
CA THR A 553 -8.89 -41.07 18.89
C THR A 553 -7.99 -40.10 18.13
N TYR A 554 -8.40 -39.70 16.92
CA TYR A 554 -7.59 -38.96 15.94
C TYR A 554 -7.76 -37.44 16.03
N SER A 555 -9.01 -36.98 16.23
CA SER A 555 -9.33 -35.55 16.38
C SER A 555 -10.19 -35.30 17.63
N PRO A 556 -9.68 -35.60 18.84
CA PRO A 556 -10.38 -35.26 20.07
C PRO A 556 -10.56 -33.74 20.19
N GLY A 557 -11.74 -33.30 20.62
CA GLY A 557 -12.07 -31.88 20.72
C GLY A 557 -12.48 -31.20 19.40
N LEU A 558 -12.57 -31.95 18.29
CA LEU A 558 -13.08 -31.41 17.02
C LEU A 558 -14.49 -30.84 17.18
N THR A 559 -14.67 -29.57 16.82
CA THR A 559 -15.99 -28.96 16.58
C THR A 559 -16.05 -28.37 15.17
N SER A 560 -17.23 -28.42 14.56
CA SER A 560 -17.50 -27.79 13.27
C SER A 560 -18.96 -27.37 13.24
N ASN A 561 -19.24 -26.11 12.93
CA ASN A 561 -20.60 -25.60 12.86
C ASN A 561 -20.73 -24.32 12.04
N HIS A 562 -21.92 -24.06 11.52
CA HIS A 562 -22.31 -22.78 10.92
C HIS A 562 -21.45 -22.36 9.72
N ASN A 563 -21.10 -23.33 8.88
CA ASN A 563 -20.43 -23.13 7.60
C ASN A 563 -21.47 -23.09 6.46
N LEU A 564 -21.23 -22.29 5.42
CA LEU A 564 -22.02 -22.27 4.18
C LEU A 564 -21.27 -23.09 3.13
N VAL A 565 -21.94 -24.08 2.53
CA VAL A 565 -21.35 -24.96 1.51
C VAL A 565 -22.14 -24.92 0.20
N PHE A 566 -21.48 -24.91 -0.96
CA PHE A 566 -22.16 -24.89 -2.25
C PHE A 566 -21.31 -25.46 -3.40
N ASN A 567 -21.93 -26.16 -4.35
CA ASN A 567 -21.31 -26.52 -5.62
C ASN A 567 -22.24 -26.02 -6.75
N THR A 568 -21.70 -25.22 -7.68
CA THR A 568 -22.48 -24.72 -8.83
C THR A 568 -22.89 -25.83 -9.81
N SER A 569 -22.18 -26.96 -9.77
CA SER A 569 -22.45 -28.16 -10.56
C SER A 569 -22.13 -29.41 -9.75
N GLY A 570 -23.06 -30.37 -9.71
CA GLY A 570 -22.98 -31.55 -8.85
C GLY A 570 -23.31 -31.27 -7.38
N PRO A 571 -23.41 -32.32 -6.55
CA PRO A 571 -23.67 -32.18 -5.11
C PRO A 571 -22.45 -31.65 -4.36
N VAL A 572 -22.67 -31.00 -3.21
CA VAL A 572 -21.60 -30.83 -2.20
C VAL A 572 -21.24 -32.20 -1.62
N LEU A 573 -19.93 -32.46 -1.48
CA LEU A 573 -19.40 -33.69 -0.91
C LEU A 573 -18.79 -33.42 0.47
N LEU A 574 -19.13 -34.26 1.45
CA LEU A 574 -18.60 -34.22 2.82
C LEU A 574 -18.10 -35.62 3.22
N ARG A 575 -16.91 -35.69 3.82
CA ARG A 575 -16.16 -36.94 4.03
C ARG A 575 -15.73 -37.14 5.48
N LYS A 576 -15.82 -38.39 5.94
CA LYS A 576 -15.67 -38.80 7.34
C LYS A 576 -14.63 -39.91 7.46
N ASP A 577 -13.78 -39.85 8.48
CA ASP A 577 -12.91 -40.95 8.94
C ASP A 577 -12.10 -41.65 7.83
N ASN A 578 -11.63 -40.87 6.85
CA ASN A 578 -10.84 -41.31 5.69
C ASN A 578 -11.48 -42.50 4.95
N GLU A 579 -12.83 -42.51 4.88
CA GLU A 579 -13.61 -43.47 4.10
C GLU A 579 -13.17 -43.46 2.63
N ALA A 580 -13.09 -44.64 2.01
CA ALA A 580 -12.78 -44.78 0.58
C ALA A 580 -14.02 -44.55 -0.31
N ASP A 581 -13.85 -44.18 -1.58
CA ASP A 581 -14.93 -43.84 -2.53
C ASP A 581 -15.93 -44.97 -2.84
N SER A 582 -15.68 -46.20 -2.35
CA SER A 582 -16.68 -47.28 -2.29
C SER A 582 -17.76 -47.06 -1.22
N VAL A 583 -17.55 -46.11 -0.31
CA VAL A 583 -18.53 -45.62 0.68
C VAL A 583 -19.15 -44.33 0.11
N PRO A 584 -20.47 -44.14 0.19
CA PRO A 584 -21.10 -42.92 -0.33
C PRO A 584 -20.57 -41.66 0.36
N THR A 585 -20.03 -40.73 -0.42
CA THR A 585 -19.81 -39.34 -0.01
C THR A 585 -21.14 -38.72 0.43
N ARG A 586 -21.10 -37.87 1.46
CA ARG A 586 -22.31 -37.38 2.13
C ARG A 586 -22.71 -36.02 1.60
N ASN A 587 -24.01 -35.82 1.38
CA ASN A 587 -24.60 -34.48 1.39
C ASN A 587 -24.70 -33.96 2.83
N LEU A 588 -25.04 -32.67 3.00
CA LEU A 588 -25.05 -32.03 4.32
C LEU A 588 -26.03 -32.66 5.32
N THR A 589 -27.15 -33.23 4.87
CA THR A 589 -28.11 -33.93 5.76
C THR A 589 -27.53 -35.25 6.28
N GLN A 590 -26.88 -36.01 5.40
CA GLN A 590 -26.20 -37.25 5.76
C GLN A 590 -24.98 -36.99 6.67
N TRP A 591 -24.26 -35.89 6.44
CA TRP A 591 -23.13 -35.45 7.27
C TRP A 591 -23.55 -35.23 8.72
N LYS A 592 -24.48 -34.30 8.97
CA LYS A 592 -25.02 -34.02 10.31
C LYS A 592 -25.48 -35.29 11.04
N SER A 593 -26.17 -36.17 10.30
CA SER A 593 -26.66 -37.45 10.83
C SER A 593 -25.58 -38.47 11.18
N ALA A 594 -24.41 -38.39 10.55
CA ALA A 594 -23.30 -39.34 10.71
C ALA A 594 -22.18 -38.85 11.65
N THR A 595 -22.05 -37.53 11.87
CA THR A 595 -21.00 -36.92 12.70
C THR A 595 -21.54 -36.22 13.95
N GLY A 596 -22.77 -35.69 13.93
CA GLY A 596 -23.27 -34.76 14.94
C GLY A 596 -22.70 -33.34 14.83
N LEU A 597 -21.82 -33.09 13.85
CA LEU A 597 -21.26 -31.77 13.54
C LEU A 597 -22.18 -30.98 12.60
N ASP A 598 -21.87 -29.71 12.38
CA ASP A 598 -22.47 -28.86 11.35
C ASP A 598 -23.99 -28.67 11.48
N ALA A 599 -24.50 -28.71 12.73
CA ALA A 599 -25.91 -28.61 13.06
C ALA A 599 -26.60 -27.38 12.44
N ALA A 600 -25.95 -26.21 12.50
CA ALA A 600 -26.45 -24.95 11.94
C ALA A 600 -25.96 -24.64 10.51
N SER A 601 -24.92 -25.33 10.02
CA SER A 601 -24.39 -25.18 8.65
C SER A 601 -25.45 -25.45 7.58
N PHE A 602 -25.34 -24.84 6.41
CA PHE A 602 -26.37 -24.97 5.35
C PHE A 602 -25.79 -24.98 3.93
N GLU A 603 -26.58 -25.55 3.01
CA GLU A 603 -26.21 -25.76 1.60
C GLU A 603 -27.03 -24.82 0.70
N GLN A 604 -26.46 -23.66 0.34
CA GLN A 604 -27.07 -22.60 -0.47
C GLN A 604 -26.00 -21.80 -1.22
N ASP A 605 -26.33 -21.20 -2.37
CA ASP A 605 -25.39 -20.35 -3.12
C ASP A 605 -25.00 -19.11 -2.28
N PRO A 606 -23.70 -18.81 -2.09
CA PRO A 606 -23.28 -17.58 -1.41
C PRO A 606 -23.56 -16.30 -2.21
N LEU A 607 -24.07 -16.40 -3.44
CA LEU A 607 -24.40 -15.28 -4.33
C LEU A 607 -23.25 -14.27 -4.42
N PHE A 608 -22.04 -14.75 -4.75
CA PHE A 608 -20.90 -13.86 -5.01
C PHE A 608 -21.14 -12.94 -6.21
N ASP A 609 -20.46 -11.80 -6.25
CA ASP A 609 -20.36 -10.96 -7.45
C ASP A 609 -19.91 -11.81 -8.66
N PRO A 610 -20.46 -11.61 -9.88
CA PRO A 610 -20.03 -12.34 -11.07
C PRO A 610 -18.52 -12.23 -11.38
N ASN A 611 -17.85 -11.20 -10.87
CA ASN A 611 -16.41 -10.95 -10.95
C ASN A 611 -15.72 -11.22 -9.60
N SER A 612 -16.22 -12.17 -8.80
CA SER A 612 -15.73 -12.50 -7.44
C SER A 612 -14.23 -12.68 -7.33
N SER A 613 -13.60 -13.29 -8.32
CA SER A 613 -12.14 -13.43 -8.42
C SER A 613 -11.40 -12.09 -8.50
N HIS A 614 -12.06 -11.00 -8.89
CA HIS A 614 -11.51 -9.64 -8.97
C HIS A 614 -12.03 -8.74 -7.82
N THR A 615 -13.25 -8.97 -7.33
CA THR A 615 -13.80 -8.23 -6.16
C THR A 615 -13.37 -8.80 -4.81
N GLY A 616 -12.66 -9.93 -4.79
CA GLY A 616 -12.22 -10.58 -3.54
C GLY A 616 -13.32 -11.35 -2.83
N TYR A 617 -14.25 -11.95 -3.59
CA TYR A 617 -15.35 -12.78 -3.09
C TYR A 617 -16.39 -12.03 -2.22
N MET A 618 -16.69 -10.78 -2.58
CA MET A 618 -17.87 -10.08 -2.08
C MET A 618 -19.15 -10.87 -2.40
N THR A 619 -20.04 -10.99 -1.42
CA THR A 619 -21.41 -11.50 -1.59
C THR A 619 -22.37 -10.38 -1.97
N LEU A 620 -23.41 -10.68 -2.73
CA LEU A 620 -24.43 -9.74 -3.19
C LEU A 620 -25.56 -9.53 -2.17
N ASP A 621 -26.32 -8.44 -2.34
CA ASP A 621 -27.55 -8.19 -1.59
C ASP A 621 -28.51 -9.39 -1.65
N GLY A 622 -28.96 -9.85 -0.48
CA GLY A 622 -29.81 -11.04 -0.36
C GLY A 622 -29.05 -12.38 -0.31
N SER A 623 -27.72 -12.37 -0.32
CA SER A 623 -26.91 -13.56 -0.01
C SER A 623 -27.27 -14.15 1.36
N PRO A 624 -27.43 -15.49 1.49
CA PRO A 624 -27.62 -16.14 2.77
C PRO A 624 -26.35 -16.16 3.64
N ALA A 625 -25.22 -15.67 3.13
CA ALA A 625 -24.02 -15.44 3.93
C ALA A 625 -24.09 -14.14 4.75
N ARG A 626 -24.93 -13.16 4.35
CA ARG A 626 -24.85 -11.81 4.90
C ARG A 626 -25.44 -11.68 6.30
N ASN A 627 -24.72 -10.99 7.19
CA ASN A 627 -25.06 -10.84 8.61
C ASN A 627 -25.38 -12.19 9.29
N ALA A 628 -24.81 -13.28 8.79
CA ALA A 628 -25.21 -14.63 9.20
C ALA A 628 -24.23 -15.26 10.20
N ALA A 629 -23.04 -14.72 10.43
CA ALA A 629 -22.01 -15.31 11.29
C ALA A 629 -22.47 -15.58 12.73
N LEU A 630 -21.91 -16.62 13.34
CA LEU A 630 -21.82 -16.69 14.79
C LEU A 630 -20.88 -15.60 15.29
N ASP A 631 -21.21 -15.00 16.43
CA ASP A 631 -20.36 -14.05 17.14
C ASP A 631 -19.06 -14.77 17.54
N ASP A 632 -17.90 -14.07 17.51
CA ASP A 632 -16.62 -14.72 17.84
C ASP A 632 -16.64 -15.20 19.30
N VAL A 633 -16.68 -16.52 19.47
CA VAL A 633 -16.81 -17.22 20.75
C VAL A 633 -15.61 -17.01 21.68
N ASN A 634 -14.48 -16.52 21.16
CA ASN A 634 -13.31 -16.14 21.97
C ASN A 634 -13.43 -14.72 22.55
N ASN A 635 -14.44 -13.93 22.16
CA ASN A 635 -14.60 -12.52 22.53
C ASN A 635 -13.33 -11.72 22.21
N ASP A 636 -12.81 -11.86 20.98
CA ASP A 636 -11.75 -10.97 20.48
C ASP A 636 -12.26 -9.51 20.51
N THR A 637 -11.40 -8.60 20.94
CA THR A 637 -11.69 -7.16 20.99
C THR A 637 -11.34 -6.47 19.68
N ASP A 638 -11.37 -7.21 18.57
CA ASP A 638 -11.18 -6.71 17.20
C ASP A 638 -12.23 -5.64 16.89
N PRO A 639 -11.86 -4.37 16.66
CA PRO A 639 -12.80 -3.27 16.47
C PRO A 639 -13.43 -3.25 15.07
N THR A 640 -13.46 -4.38 14.33
CA THR A 640 -14.31 -4.53 13.15
C THR A 640 -15.78 -4.45 13.54
N VAL A 641 -16.35 -3.24 13.42
CA VAL A 641 -17.77 -2.98 13.59
C VAL A 641 -18.55 -3.84 12.58
N PRO A 642 -19.52 -4.68 13.01
CA PRO A 642 -20.40 -5.37 12.07
C PRO A 642 -21.22 -4.33 11.32
N CYS A 643 -21.19 -4.39 10.00
CA CYS A 643 -21.88 -3.42 9.16
C CYS A 643 -23.40 -3.69 9.10
N GLY A 644 -24.14 -2.73 8.56
CA GLY A 644 -25.59 -2.85 8.41
C GLY A 644 -26.36 -2.91 9.74
N SER A 645 -27.55 -3.51 9.69
CA SER A 645 -28.43 -3.69 10.84
C SER A 645 -29.43 -4.83 10.56
N PRO A 646 -29.57 -5.84 11.43
CA PRO A 646 -29.06 -5.91 12.80
C PRO A 646 -27.80 -6.77 13.00
N ALA A 647 -26.63 -6.18 12.75
CA ALA A 647 -25.38 -6.38 13.49
C ALA A 647 -24.93 -7.84 13.76
N ARG A 648 -24.47 -8.51 12.71
CA ARG A 648 -23.61 -9.71 12.74
C ARG A 648 -22.62 -9.61 11.58
N LEU A 649 -21.46 -10.27 11.69
CA LEU A 649 -20.56 -10.42 10.55
C LEU A 649 -21.19 -11.28 9.44
N ASP A 650 -20.68 -11.15 8.23
CA ASP A 650 -20.91 -12.08 7.13
C ASP A 650 -20.20 -13.43 7.39
N LEU A 651 -20.64 -14.48 6.71
CA LEU A 651 -19.84 -15.70 6.57
C LEU A 651 -18.70 -15.47 5.58
N GLY A 652 -17.61 -16.22 5.75
CA GLY A 652 -16.44 -16.15 4.89
C GLY A 652 -15.55 -14.94 5.19
N ALA A 653 -14.67 -14.63 4.23
CA ALA A 653 -13.53 -13.75 4.41
C ALA A 653 -13.82 -12.25 4.32
N VAL A 654 -14.90 -11.86 3.64
CA VAL A 654 -15.17 -10.47 3.30
C VAL A 654 -16.56 -10.07 3.78
N GLU A 655 -16.56 -9.13 4.72
CA GLU A 655 -17.73 -8.36 5.11
C GLU A 655 -18.22 -7.57 3.89
N SER A 656 -19.32 -8.02 3.29
CA SER A 656 -19.71 -7.63 1.92
C SER A 656 -20.83 -6.59 1.88
N ASP A 657 -21.51 -6.35 3.01
CA ASP A 657 -22.40 -5.19 3.21
C ASP A 657 -21.72 -4.06 4.01
N CYS A 658 -20.52 -4.29 4.57
CA CYS A 658 -19.57 -3.21 4.78
C CYS A 658 -19.21 -2.61 3.44
N GLY A 659 -19.55 -1.33 3.28
CA GLY A 659 -19.23 -0.60 2.07
C GLY A 659 -17.73 -0.65 1.79
N VAL A 660 -17.37 -1.01 0.55
CA VAL A 660 -16.12 -1.71 0.19
C VAL A 660 -14.85 -1.02 0.72
N GLY A 661 -14.40 -1.38 1.91
CA GLY A 661 -13.27 -0.69 2.54
C GLY A 661 -13.43 -0.52 4.04
N SER A 662 -13.89 -1.55 4.75
CA SER A 662 -13.84 -1.65 6.20
C SER A 662 -12.41 -1.86 6.73
N THR A 663 -11.48 -0.99 6.33
CA THR A 663 -10.53 -0.49 7.32
C THR A 663 -11.36 0.32 8.34
N PRO A 664 -11.25 0.10 9.67
CA PRO A 664 -12.14 0.75 10.65
C PRO A 664 -12.05 2.29 10.78
N SER A 665 -11.40 2.97 9.82
CA SER A 665 -11.33 4.42 9.68
C SER A 665 -12.39 4.99 8.72
N GLY A 666 -12.77 4.26 7.67
CA GLY A 666 -13.47 4.84 6.50
C GLY A 666 -12.54 5.36 5.40
N GLU A 667 -11.23 5.06 5.49
CA GLU A 667 -10.30 5.17 4.37
C GLU A 667 -10.54 4.05 3.35
N TRP A 668 -10.55 4.36 2.06
CA TRP A 668 -10.74 3.37 0.98
C TRP A 668 -10.02 3.79 -0.30
N GLN A 669 -9.81 2.83 -1.20
CA GLN A 669 -8.91 2.96 -2.34
C GLN A 669 -9.49 2.24 -3.56
N ARG A 670 -9.35 2.81 -4.76
CA ARG A 670 -9.81 2.20 -6.02
C ARG A 670 -8.80 2.43 -7.14
N GLN A 671 -8.58 1.39 -7.94
CA GLN A 671 -8.00 1.44 -9.27
C GLN A 671 -9.03 0.88 -10.25
N ARG A 672 -9.16 1.46 -11.44
CA ARG A 672 -10.05 0.98 -12.51
C ARG A 672 -9.57 1.51 -13.86
N GLY A 673 -9.20 0.61 -14.76
CA GLY A 673 -8.94 0.92 -16.17
C GLY A 673 -9.54 -0.11 -17.12
N THR A 674 -9.48 0.24 -18.41
CA THR A 674 -9.79 -0.56 -19.59
C THR A 674 -8.49 -1.09 -20.21
N SER A 675 -8.50 -1.52 -21.46
CA SER A 675 -7.30 -1.91 -22.23
C SER A 675 -6.39 -0.72 -22.63
N ASP A 676 -6.80 0.52 -22.37
CA ASP A 676 -6.24 1.72 -23.00
C ASP A 676 -5.83 2.77 -21.94
N VAL A 677 -6.09 4.06 -22.16
CA VAL A 677 -5.77 5.14 -21.21
C VAL A 677 -7.03 5.56 -20.46
N ASP A 678 -7.03 5.36 -19.15
CA ASP A 678 -8.05 5.82 -18.21
C ASP A 678 -7.44 6.71 -17.12
N GLN A 679 -8.03 7.88 -16.88
CA GLN A 679 -7.55 8.84 -15.89
C GLN A 679 -8.72 9.58 -15.23
N TYR A 680 -8.62 9.84 -13.92
CA TYR A 680 -9.37 10.92 -13.28
C TYR A 680 -8.53 12.20 -13.24
N THR A 681 -9.16 13.33 -13.51
CA THR A 681 -8.57 14.68 -13.48
C THR A 681 -9.20 15.57 -12.42
N ALA A 682 -10.38 15.19 -11.89
CA ALA A 682 -11.16 16.00 -10.97
C ALA A 682 -12.02 15.13 -10.04
N VAL A 683 -12.26 15.63 -8.82
CA VAL A 683 -13.11 14.96 -7.83
C VAL A 683 -13.83 15.97 -6.94
N VAL A 684 -15.08 15.67 -6.58
CA VAL A 684 -15.90 16.41 -5.61
C VAL A 684 -16.69 15.46 -4.73
N THR A 685 -17.15 15.95 -3.58
CA THR A 685 -18.05 15.24 -2.67
C THR A 685 -19.37 15.98 -2.47
N ASP A 686 -20.46 15.25 -2.26
CA ASP A 686 -21.72 15.83 -1.76
C ASP A 686 -21.73 15.97 -0.22
N SER A 687 -22.82 16.54 0.32
CA SER A 687 -22.99 16.71 1.77
C SER A 687 -23.17 15.42 2.57
N ALA A 688 -23.35 14.27 1.91
CA ALA A 688 -23.35 12.94 2.54
C ALA A 688 -21.97 12.25 2.44
N GLY A 689 -21.00 12.88 1.78
CA GLY A 689 -19.65 12.35 1.56
C GLY A 689 -19.51 11.40 0.38
N ASN A 690 -20.55 11.25 -0.46
CA ASN A 690 -20.44 10.46 -1.69
C ASN A 690 -19.46 11.15 -2.65
N VAL A 691 -18.64 10.35 -3.33
CA VAL A 691 -17.57 10.81 -4.20
C VAL A 691 -18.02 10.79 -5.65
N TYR A 692 -17.73 11.86 -6.38
CA TYR A 692 -17.93 11.99 -7.81
C TYR A 692 -16.61 12.36 -8.46
N ALA A 693 -16.09 11.49 -9.33
CA ALA A 693 -14.82 11.65 -10.01
C ALA A 693 -15.02 11.77 -11.52
N ALA A 694 -14.31 12.70 -12.15
CA ALA A 694 -14.37 12.96 -13.60
C ALA A 694 -12.99 12.91 -14.23
N GLY A 695 -12.94 12.63 -15.54
CA GLY A 695 -11.73 12.59 -16.35
C GLY A 695 -12.03 12.05 -17.74
N TYR A 696 -11.22 11.14 -18.26
CA TYR A 696 -11.44 10.55 -19.58
C TYR A 696 -11.00 9.07 -19.68
N SER A 697 -11.55 8.39 -20.69
CA SER A 697 -11.24 7.00 -21.05
C SER A 697 -11.07 6.86 -22.56
N TRP A 698 -10.02 6.19 -23.00
CA TRP A 698 -9.85 5.78 -24.41
C TRP A 698 -10.58 4.46 -24.72
N GLY A 699 -10.96 3.71 -23.68
CA GLY A 699 -11.72 2.47 -23.79
C GLY A 699 -13.20 2.63 -23.49
N SER A 700 -13.85 1.49 -23.25
CA SER A 700 -15.28 1.42 -22.89
C SER A 700 -15.45 1.29 -21.37
N PHE A 701 -15.50 2.40 -20.64
CA PHE A 701 -15.45 2.49 -19.16
C PHE A 701 -16.77 2.07 -18.46
N GLY A 702 -17.44 1.04 -18.98
CA GLY A 702 -18.80 0.61 -18.59
C GLY A 702 -19.89 1.07 -19.57
N PHE A 703 -19.53 1.87 -20.58
CA PHE A 703 -20.35 2.21 -21.75
C PHE A 703 -19.48 2.12 -23.00
N THR A 704 -20.08 1.95 -24.18
CA THR A 704 -19.35 1.86 -25.45
C THR A 704 -18.65 3.19 -25.77
N ASN A 705 -17.34 3.15 -26.04
CA ASN A 705 -16.60 4.32 -26.51
C ASN A 705 -17.16 4.85 -27.84
N GLN A 706 -17.25 6.17 -28.01
CA GLN A 706 -17.86 6.79 -29.20
C GLN A 706 -16.84 7.34 -30.22
N GLY A 707 -15.55 7.40 -29.88
CA GLY A 707 -14.52 8.09 -30.67
C GLY A 707 -13.11 7.58 -30.41
N LYS A 708 -12.26 8.44 -29.83
CA LYS A 708 -10.88 8.14 -29.43
C LYS A 708 -10.70 8.22 -27.92
N SER A 709 -11.31 9.22 -27.30
CA SER A 709 -11.36 9.42 -25.86
C SER A 709 -12.71 10.04 -25.52
N ASP A 710 -13.37 9.49 -24.50
CA ASP A 710 -14.66 10.00 -24.02
C ASP A 710 -14.52 10.51 -22.58
N ALA A 711 -15.27 11.55 -22.23
CA ALA A 711 -15.27 12.10 -20.88
C ALA A 711 -16.06 11.17 -19.93
N ILE A 712 -15.45 10.77 -18.80
CA ILE A 712 -16.07 9.85 -17.83
C ILE A 712 -16.51 10.58 -16.56
N LEU A 713 -17.59 10.09 -15.95
CA LEU A 713 -18.07 10.49 -14.63
C LEU A 713 -18.41 9.23 -13.82
N LYS A 714 -17.76 9.04 -12.68
CA LYS A 714 -17.94 7.91 -11.77
C LYS A 714 -18.44 8.39 -10.41
N GLN A 715 -19.46 7.73 -9.88
CA GLN A 715 -19.91 7.89 -8.50
C GLN A 715 -19.43 6.71 -7.64
N HIS A 716 -19.04 7.02 -6.41
CA HIS A 716 -18.79 6.09 -5.32
C HIS A 716 -19.52 6.57 -4.06
N SER A 717 -19.92 5.66 -3.17
CA SER A 717 -20.54 6.05 -1.89
C SER A 717 -19.52 6.71 -0.96
N ALA A 718 -19.97 7.24 0.19
CA ALA A 718 -19.06 7.73 1.24
C ALA A 718 -18.09 6.65 1.76
N THR A 719 -18.53 5.39 1.76
CA THR A 719 -17.77 4.15 2.06
C THR A 719 -17.06 3.55 0.83
N GLY A 720 -17.17 4.19 -0.34
CA GLY A 720 -16.44 3.88 -1.56
C GLY A 720 -17.12 2.89 -2.51
N ASP A 721 -18.32 2.44 -2.20
CA ASP A 721 -19.05 1.41 -2.97
C ASP A 721 -19.17 1.74 -4.44
N ASN A 722 -19.35 0.72 -5.28
CA ASN A 722 -19.51 0.88 -6.71
C ASN A 722 -20.86 1.54 -7.04
N GLY A 723 -20.86 2.87 -7.04
CA GLY A 723 -21.95 3.68 -7.56
C GLY A 723 -22.04 3.64 -9.08
N TRP A 724 -22.88 4.49 -9.65
CA TRP A 724 -23.09 4.57 -11.08
C TRP A 724 -21.86 5.09 -11.84
N THR A 725 -21.75 4.74 -13.14
CA THR A 725 -20.79 5.33 -14.08
C THR A 725 -21.55 6.01 -15.23
N ARG A 726 -20.94 6.99 -15.90
CA ARG A 726 -21.36 7.57 -17.19
C ARG A 726 -20.14 7.84 -18.06
N GLN A 727 -20.35 7.84 -19.37
CA GLN A 727 -19.38 8.18 -20.39
C GLN A 727 -20.04 9.14 -21.40
N LEU A 728 -19.30 10.14 -21.87
CA LEU A 728 -19.79 11.24 -22.68
C LEU A 728 -18.76 11.56 -23.78
N GLY A 729 -19.05 11.13 -24.99
CA GLY A 729 -18.24 11.43 -26.16
C GLY A 729 -19.02 11.39 -27.47
N GLY A 730 -18.33 11.75 -28.54
CA GLY A 730 -18.69 11.60 -29.94
C GLY A 730 -17.48 11.09 -30.74
N PRO A 731 -17.45 11.27 -32.08
CA PRO A 731 -16.47 10.59 -32.95
C PRO A 731 -14.97 10.98 -32.85
N GLU A 732 -14.57 11.77 -31.84
CA GLU A 732 -13.24 12.40 -31.77
C GLU A 732 -12.68 12.29 -30.33
N ASP A 733 -11.89 13.28 -29.88
CA ASP A 733 -11.42 13.39 -28.50
C ASP A 733 -12.35 14.27 -27.66
N ASP A 734 -12.87 13.71 -26.57
CA ASP A 734 -13.73 14.35 -25.57
C ASP A 734 -13.16 14.03 -24.17
N GLN A 735 -12.75 15.07 -23.43
CA GLN A 735 -12.05 14.90 -22.15
C GLN A 735 -12.59 15.87 -21.09
N ALA A 736 -12.97 15.37 -19.91
CA ALA A 736 -13.22 16.24 -18.76
C ALA A 736 -11.89 16.65 -18.11
N TYR A 737 -11.85 17.88 -17.59
CA TYR A 737 -10.72 18.41 -16.83
C TYR A 737 -11.11 18.86 -15.41
N ALA A 738 -12.32 19.42 -15.21
CA ALA A 738 -12.80 19.82 -13.90
C ALA A 738 -14.28 19.46 -13.65
N LEU A 739 -14.64 19.43 -12.37
CA LEU A 739 -15.96 19.04 -11.85
C LEU A 739 -16.33 19.94 -10.67
N ALA A 740 -17.58 20.41 -10.60
CA ALA A 740 -18.10 21.14 -9.45
C ALA A 740 -19.45 20.58 -8.99
N TYR A 741 -19.67 20.53 -7.67
CA TYR A 741 -20.96 20.21 -7.04
C TYR A 741 -21.69 21.50 -6.65
N SER A 742 -23.01 21.56 -6.84
CA SER A 742 -23.80 22.78 -6.68
C SER A 742 -23.97 23.29 -5.24
N GLY A 743 -23.68 22.47 -4.22
CA GLY A 743 -24.27 22.67 -2.90
C GLY A 743 -25.80 22.60 -2.98
N THR A 744 -26.51 23.29 -2.09
CA THR A 744 -27.99 23.39 -2.12
C THR A 744 -28.42 24.65 -2.89
N PRO A 745 -28.89 24.54 -4.15
CA PRO A 745 -29.25 25.71 -4.95
C PRO A 745 -30.63 26.28 -4.55
N PRO A 746 -30.86 27.60 -4.68
CA PRO A 746 -32.15 28.21 -4.35
C PRO A 746 -33.29 27.83 -5.30
N PHE A 747 -32.99 27.42 -6.54
CA PHE A 747 -34.01 27.10 -7.55
C PHE A 747 -34.67 25.73 -7.34
N ALA A 748 -33.99 24.80 -6.68
CA ALA A 748 -34.52 23.48 -6.32
C ALA A 748 -33.89 23.01 -4.99
N PRO A 749 -34.44 23.40 -3.82
CA PRO A 749 -33.79 23.21 -2.51
C PRO A 749 -33.67 21.75 -2.04
N THR A 750 -34.03 20.77 -2.88
CA THR A 750 -33.88 19.32 -2.65
C THR A 750 -33.25 18.60 -3.85
N GLN A 751 -32.70 19.31 -4.84
CA GLN A 751 -31.96 18.71 -5.95
C GLN A 751 -30.57 19.35 -6.05
N HIS A 752 -29.58 18.50 -6.27
CA HIS A 752 -28.17 18.89 -6.35
C HIS A 752 -27.60 18.42 -7.69
N TYR A 753 -26.72 19.23 -8.27
CA TYR A 753 -26.16 18.99 -9.58
C TYR A 753 -24.63 18.95 -9.56
N LEU A 754 -24.10 18.23 -10.54
CA LEU A 754 -22.70 18.10 -10.88
C LEU A 754 -22.48 18.79 -12.23
N TYR A 755 -21.49 19.67 -12.30
CA TYR A 755 -21.11 20.38 -13.51
C TYR A 755 -19.71 19.94 -13.94
N MET A 756 -19.65 19.05 -14.93
CA MET A 756 -18.42 18.61 -15.59
C MET A 756 -18.03 19.64 -16.65
N VAL A 757 -16.74 19.98 -16.75
CA VAL A 757 -16.19 20.82 -17.83
C VAL A 757 -14.93 20.22 -18.44
N GLY A 758 -14.66 20.55 -19.70
CA GLY A 758 -13.50 19.99 -20.42
C GLY A 758 -13.36 20.43 -21.88
N GLN A 759 -12.66 19.61 -22.67
CA GLN A 759 -12.47 19.76 -24.11
C GLN A 759 -13.30 18.74 -24.91
N THR A 760 -13.85 19.18 -26.05
CA THR A 760 -14.41 18.36 -27.13
C THR A 760 -13.79 18.78 -28.45
N ARG A 761 -13.42 17.80 -29.28
CA ARG A 761 -13.01 18.02 -30.69
C ARG A 761 -14.13 17.71 -31.69
N GLY A 762 -15.24 17.15 -31.22
CA GLY A 762 -16.35 16.67 -32.05
C GLY A 762 -17.69 17.36 -31.78
N ALA A 763 -18.77 16.59 -31.94
CA ALA A 763 -20.12 17.00 -31.62
C ALA A 763 -20.68 16.07 -30.51
N LEU A 764 -20.67 16.57 -29.27
CA LEU A 764 -21.22 15.84 -28.13
C LEU A 764 -22.75 15.65 -28.24
N PRO A 765 -23.32 14.53 -27.75
CA PRO A 765 -24.75 14.26 -27.83
C PRO A 765 -25.58 15.33 -27.11
N GLY A 766 -26.45 16.03 -27.85
CA GLY A 766 -27.24 17.17 -27.37
C GLY A 766 -26.70 18.54 -27.84
N THR A 767 -25.56 18.58 -28.54
CA THR A 767 -24.94 19.82 -29.04
C THR A 767 -25.05 19.96 -30.57
N SER A 768 -24.71 21.13 -31.13
CA SER A 768 -24.85 21.41 -32.55
C SER A 768 -23.68 20.91 -33.40
N THR A 769 -23.99 20.42 -34.60
CA THR A 769 -23.05 19.85 -35.60
C THR A 769 -22.35 20.92 -36.47
N SER A 770 -22.12 22.12 -35.93
CA SER A 770 -21.42 23.21 -36.62
C SER A 770 -19.96 22.86 -36.88
N SER A 771 -19.44 23.21 -38.07
CA SER A 771 -18.02 23.04 -38.43
C SER A 771 -17.10 24.13 -37.85
N TYR A 772 -17.65 25.24 -37.35
CA TYR A 772 -16.93 26.13 -36.43
C TYR A 772 -17.24 25.69 -35.00
N VAL A 773 -16.19 25.25 -34.30
CA VAL A 773 -16.24 24.39 -33.12
C VAL A 773 -15.54 25.07 -31.94
N PRO A 774 -16.27 25.74 -31.03
CA PRO A 774 -15.77 25.99 -29.68
C PRO A 774 -15.49 24.65 -29.00
N THR A 775 -14.25 24.46 -28.55
CA THR A 775 -13.79 23.17 -28.00
C THR A 775 -14.16 23.00 -26.54
N GLY A 776 -14.47 24.06 -25.80
CA GLY A 776 -14.92 23.94 -24.42
C GLY A 776 -16.32 23.36 -24.33
N PHE A 777 -16.56 22.44 -23.39
CA PHE A 777 -17.91 21.98 -23.05
C PHE A 777 -18.17 22.05 -21.55
N VAL A 778 -19.47 22.08 -21.22
CA VAL A 778 -20.02 21.90 -19.88
C VAL A 778 -21.18 20.89 -19.97
N ALA A 779 -21.25 19.93 -19.05
CA ALA A 779 -22.35 18.99 -18.94
C ALA A 779 -22.89 18.94 -17.50
N GLN A 780 -24.21 19.05 -17.36
CA GLN A 780 -24.91 18.94 -16.07
C GLN A 780 -25.39 17.49 -15.87
N TYR A 781 -25.16 16.97 -14.67
CA TYR A 781 -25.74 15.72 -14.17
C TYR A 781 -26.41 15.96 -12.81
N ASP A 782 -27.45 15.20 -12.47
CA ASP A 782 -27.88 15.07 -11.08
C ASP A 782 -26.98 14.08 -10.29
N THR A 783 -27.15 14.01 -8.97
CA THR A 783 -26.39 13.07 -8.10
C THR A 783 -26.71 11.59 -8.36
N SER A 784 -27.76 11.27 -9.11
CA SER A 784 -28.08 9.92 -9.62
C SER A 784 -27.49 9.65 -11.01
N GLY A 785 -26.72 10.60 -11.56
CA GLY A 785 -26.05 10.50 -12.84
C GLY A 785 -26.97 10.70 -14.05
N ASN A 786 -28.20 11.19 -13.88
CA ASN A 786 -29.03 11.56 -15.02
C ASN A 786 -28.48 12.86 -15.62
N ARG A 787 -28.12 12.84 -16.91
CA ARG A 787 -27.63 14.03 -17.60
C ARG A 787 -28.81 14.96 -17.92
N GLY A 788 -28.74 16.21 -17.46
CA GLY A 788 -29.68 17.26 -17.83
C GLY A 788 -29.33 17.83 -19.20
N TRP A 789 -28.50 18.88 -19.22
CA TRP A 789 -28.07 19.57 -20.43
C TRP A 789 -26.58 19.39 -20.74
N THR A 790 -26.17 19.69 -21.97
CA THR A 790 -24.77 19.80 -22.40
C THR A 790 -24.62 21.04 -23.27
N GLN A 791 -23.78 21.99 -22.86
CA GLN A 791 -23.57 23.27 -23.54
C GLN A 791 -22.10 23.38 -23.96
N ARG A 792 -21.86 23.86 -25.19
CA ARG A 792 -20.50 24.17 -25.67
C ARG A 792 -20.20 25.66 -25.56
N VAL A 793 -18.99 25.98 -25.14
CA VAL A 793 -18.58 27.30 -24.64
C VAL A 793 -17.20 27.63 -25.18
N GLY A 794 -17.05 28.83 -25.76
CA GLY A 794 -15.75 29.30 -26.24
C GLY A 794 -15.82 30.28 -27.41
N THR A 795 -14.69 30.41 -28.09
CA THR A 795 -14.42 31.08 -29.37
C THR A 795 -13.79 30.04 -30.32
N SER A 796 -13.53 30.37 -31.59
CA SER A 796 -12.90 29.40 -32.52
C SER A 796 -11.42 29.11 -32.22
N GLY A 797 -10.82 29.81 -31.25
CA GLY A 797 -9.45 29.60 -30.78
C GLY A 797 -9.33 28.96 -29.39
N LEU A 798 -10.44 28.66 -28.68
CA LEU A 798 -10.35 28.05 -27.34
C LEU A 798 -9.70 26.66 -27.41
N THR A 799 -8.82 26.32 -26.46
CA THR A 799 -8.22 24.99 -26.34
C THR A 799 -8.97 24.05 -25.40
N GLY A 800 -9.78 24.57 -24.46
CA GLY A 800 -10.64 23.79 -23.57
C GLY A 800 -11.20 24.65 -22.43
N LEU A 801 -12.04 24.07 -21.58
CA LEU A 801 -12.35 24.62 -20.24
C LEU A 801 -11.65 23.79 -19.18
N HIS A 802 -10.87 24.43 -18.32
CA HIS A 802 -10.00 23.74 -17.35
C HIS A 802 -10.47 23.85 -15.90
N ALA A 803 -11.30 24.85 -15.56
CA ALA A 803 -11.83 24.99 -14.20
C ALA A 803 -13.27 25.54 -14.18
N VAL A 804 -14.00 25.15 -13.14
CA VAL A 804 -15.41 25.51 -12.90
C VAL A 804 -15.65 25.80 -11.41
N THR A 805 -16.51 26.77 -11.13
CA THR A 805 -17.02 27.06 -9.78
C THR A 805 -18.50 27.48 -9.85
N VAL A 806 -19.19 27.46 -8.72
CA VAL A 806 -20.65 27.73 -8.62
C VAL A 806 -20.88 28.86 -7.62
N ASP A 807 -21.77 29.80 -7.94
CA ASP A 807 -22.18 30.85 -7.00
C ASP A 807 -23.35 30.43 -6.09
N ALA A 808 -23.70 31.29 -5.13
CA ALA A 808 -24.79 31.04 -4.20
C ALA A 808 -26.20 31.10 -4.83
N ALA A 809 -26.33 31.51 -6.10
CA ALA A 809 -27.56 31.34 -6.88
C ALA A 809 -27.62 29.97 -7.57
N GLY A 810 -26.52 29.22 -7.64
CA GLY A 810 -26.41 27.98 -8.40
C GLY A 810 -26.01 28.19 -9.86
N ASP A 811 -25.68 29.41 -10.27
CA ASP A 811 -25.08 29.67 -11.58
C ASP A 811 -23.60 29.28 -11.58
N ILE A 812 -23.07 28.91 -12.75
CA ILE A 812 -21.71 28.42 -12.89
C ILE A 812 -20.80 29.42 -13.61
N TYR A 813 -19.54 29.45 -13.18
CA TYR A 813 -18.46 30.25 -13.75
C TYR A 813 -17.37 29.29 -14.24
N VAL A 814 -16.92 29.44 -15.49
CA VAL A 814 -15.93 28.56 -16.12
C VAL A 814 -14.81 29.37 -16.77
N THR A 815 -13.60 28.80 -16.80
CA THR A 815 -12.42 29.42 -17.43
C THR A 815 -11.62 28.45 -18.30
N GLY A 816 -10.90 29.01 -19.28
CA GLY A 816 -10.09 28.28 -20.26
C GLY A 816 -9.19 29.21 -21.08
N GLY A 817 -8.14 28.65 -21.68
CA GLY A 817 -7.18 29.40 -22.52
C GLY A 817 -7.51 29.34 -24.02
N THR A 818 -7.14 30.39 -24.76
CA THR A 818 -7.28 30.43 -26.23
C THR A 818 -5.94 30.53 -26.95
N TRP A 819 -5.79 29.83 -28.07
CA TRP A 819 -4.84 30.19 -29.12
C TRP A 819 -5.48 31.24 -30.07
N GLY A 820 -4.69 31.99 -30.85
CA GLY A 820 -5.22 32.90 -31.89
C GLY A 820 -5.92 32.15 -33.03
N TYR A 821 -6.77 32.74 -33.87
CA TYR A 821 -7.07 34.15 -34.16
C TYR A 821 -8.49 34.23 -34.76
N GLU A 822 -9.32 35.25 -34.45
CA GLU A 822 -10.63 35.44 -35.10
C GLU A 822 -10.63 36.67 -36.04
N THR A 823 -11.24 36.52 -37.22
CA THR A 823 -11.20 37.50 -38.30
C THR A 823 -12.34 38.52 -38.22
N GLY A 824 -12.00 39.82 -38.23
CA GLY A 824 -12.96 40.90 -38.53
C GLY A 824 -13.13 41.99 -37.47
N GLY A 825 -12.61 41.81 -36.25
CA GLY A 825 -12.60 42.83 -35.20
C GLY A 825 -11.29 42.77 -34.43
N GLY A 826 -10.40 43.74 -34.64
CA GLY A 826 -9.00 43.65 -34.23
C GLY A 826 -8.78 43.53 -32.72
N MET A 827 -8.39 42.33 -32.28
CA MET A 827 -7.61 42.11 -31.05
C MET A 827 -6.16 41.79 -31.43
N PRO A 828 -5.16 42.17 -30.61
CA PRO A 828 -3.75 41.89 -30.87
C PRO A 828 -3.41 40.42 -30.65
N ASP A 829 -2.31 39.96 -31.26
CA ASP A 829 -1.84 38.58 -31.18
C ASP A 829 -1.41 38.19 -29.75
N GLY A 830 -2.15 37.27 -29.14
CA GLY A 830 -1.88 36.72 -27.80
C GLY A 830 -2.89 35.65 -27.41
N ALA A 831 -2.55 34.84 -26.40
CA ALA A 831 -3.53 33.96 -25.76
C ALA A 831 -4.31 34.69 -24.68
N LEU A 832 -5.55 34.26 -24.48
CA LEU A 832 -6.56 35.01 -23.75
C LEU A 832 -7.20 34.11 -22.69
N ILE A 833 -7.52 34.68 -21.52
CA ILE A 833 -8.35 34.01 -20.51
C ILE A 833 -9.80 34.22 -20.92
N LEU A 834 -10.48 33.13 -21.30
CA LEU A 834 -11.94 33.10 -21.35
C LEU A 834 -12.47 33.03 -19.91
N ILE A 835 -13.45 33.87 -19.60
CA ILE A 835 -14.34 33.71 -18.45
C ILE A 835 -15.77 33.67 -18.98
N ALA A 836 -16.56 32.68 -18.58
CA ALA A 836 -17.97 32.60 -18.95
C ALA A 836 -18.84 32.29 -17.75
N LYS A 837 -20.01 32.94 -17.67
CA LYS A 837 -21.07 32.60 -16.72
C LYS A 837 -22.24 31.95 -17.45
N LEU A 838 -22.73 30.83 -16.92
CA LEU A 838 -23.90 30.11 -17.44
C LEU A 838 -24.93 29.93 -16.32
N SER A 839 -26.20 29.90 -16.70
CA SER A 839 -27.28 29.43 -15.83
C SER A 839 -27.06 27.96 -15.49
N GLY A 840 -26.97 27.62 -14.20
CA GLY A 840 -26.79 26.23 -13.78
C GLY A 840 -28.00 25.36 -14.12
N GLU A 841 -29.20 25.91 -13.96
CA GLU A 841 -30.48 25.24 -14.28
C GLU A 841 -30.59 24.88 -15.78
N THR A 842 -30.27 25.82 -16.67
CA THR A 842 -30.63 25.72 -18.11
C THR A 842 -29.46 25.55 -19.07
N GLY A 843 -28.22 25.75 -18.62
CA GLY A 843 -27.04 25.82 -19.48
C GLY A 843 -26.96 27.09 -20.34
N ALA A 844 -27.91 28.02 -20.22
CA ALA A 844 -27.90 29.26 -20.98
C ALA A 844 -26.66 30.11 -20.63
N ILE A 845 -25.84 30.43 -21.63
CA ILE A 845 -24.68 31.32 -21.47
C ILE A 845 -25.19 32.74 -21.17
N LEU A 846 -25.06 33.17 -19.91
CA LEU A 846 -25.48 34.50 -19.44
C LEU A 846 -24.52 35.58 -19.97
N TRP A 847 -23.22 35.30 -19.97
CA TRP A 847 -22.21 36.12 -20.63
C TRP A 847 -20.88 35.38 -20.85
N LYS A 848 -20.05 35.94 -21.75
CA LYS A 848 -18.63 35.60 -21.92
C LYS A 848 -17.77 36.87 -21.86
N ARG A 849 -16.53 36.73 -21.42
CA ARG A 849 -15.48 37.77 -21.30
C ARG A 849 -14.15 37.16 -21.71
N VAL A 850 -13.28 37.98 -22.27
CA VAL A 850 -11.99 37.54 -22.81
C VAL A 850 -10.94 38.57 -22.41
N HIS A 851 -10.00 38.16 -21.56
CA HIS A 851 -8.94 39.02 -21.00
C HIS A 851 -7.59 38.69 -21.65
N VAL A 852 -6.78 39.72 -21.91
CA VAL A 852 -5.69 39.66 -22.89
C VAL A 852 -4.32 39.52 -22.21
N GLY A 853 -3.55 38.48 -22.58
CA GLY A 853 -2.15 38.32 -22.14
C GLY A 853 -1.15 39.25 -22.85
N ASN A 854 0.11 39.20 -22.43
CA ASN A 854 1.18 39.88 -23.18
C ASN A 854 1.54 39.11 -24.46
N THR A 855 2.02 39.80 -25.50
CA THR A 855 2.28 39.19 -26.83
C THR A 855 3.49 38.23 -26.87
N SER A 856 4.19 38.04 -25.74
CA SER A 856 5.39 37.19 -25.62
C SER A 856 5.13 35.85 -24.92
N SER A 857 3.96 35.63 -24.35
CA SER A 857 3.61 34.40 -23.62
C SER A 857 2.11 34.10 -23.72
N THR A 858 1.73 32.84 -23.56
CA THR A 858 0.34 32.42 -23.58
C THR A 858 -0.18 32.17 -22.15
N LEU A 859 -1.45 32.46 -21.87
CA LEU A 859 -2.07 32.25 -20.56
C LEU A 859 -2.85 30.94 -20.56
N ALA A 860 -2.55 30.07 -19.59
CA ALA A 860 -3.28 28.83 -19.32
C ALA A 860 -3.87 28.89 -17.89
N PRO A 861 -5.17 29.22 -17.73
CA PRO A 861 -5.84 29.21 -16.43
C PRO A 861 -6.15 27.78 -15.99
N SER A 862 -5.86 27.46 -14.72
CA SER A 862 -6.02 26.14 -14.10
C SER A 862 -7.03 26.13 -12.94
N GLY A 863 -7.27 27.28 -12.31
CA GLY A 863 -8.17 27.41 -11.16
C GLY A 863 -9.08 28.63 -11.24
N ILE A 864 -10.30 28.50 -10.72
CA ILE A 864 -11.28 29.59 -10.59
C ILE A 864 -12.02 29.50 -9.25
N THR A 865 -12.19 30.63 -8.57
CA THR A 865 -13.04 30.75 -7.38
C THR A 865 -13.69 32.12 -7.29
N LEU A 866 -14.64 32.29 -6.37
CA LEU A 866 -15.34 33.55 -6.12
C LEU A 866 -15.06 34.06 -4.69
N ASP A 867 -14.81 35.36 -4.53
CA ASP A 867 -14.76 35.97 -3.19
C ASP A 867 -16.14 36.26 -2.59
N ALA A 868 -16.18 36.81 -1.38
CA ALA A 868 -17.44 37.11 -0.67
C ALA A 868 -18.26 38.28 -1.27
N GLN A 869 -17.74 38.96 -2.30
CA GLN A 869 -18.46 39.95 -3.10
C GLN A 869 -18.83 39.41 -4.50
N GLY A 870 -18.50 38.15 -4.79
CA GLY A 870 -18.68 37.53 -6.10
C GLY A 870 -17.61 37.91 -7.13
N ASN A 871 -16.51 38.57 -6.73
CA ASN A 871 -15.40 38.84 -7.63
C ASN A 871 -14.73 37.52 -8.01
N ILE A 872 -14.36 37.41 -9.29
CA ILE A 872 -13.87 36.18 -9.89
C ILE A 872 -12.35 36.17 -9.75
N ILE A 873 -11.80 35.16 -9.10
CA ILE A 873 -10.35 34.99 -8.92
C ILE A 873 -9.92 33.79 -9.75
N ILE A 874 -8.92 33.99 -10.60
CA ILE A 874 -8.37 32.99 -11.53
C ILE A 874 -6.86 32.89 -11.30
N ALA A 875 -6.33 31.67 -11.29
CA ALA A 875 -4.91 31.40 -11.28
C ALA A 875 -4.51 30.42 -12.38
N GLY A 876 -3.22 30.34 -12.64
CA GLY A 876 -2.64 29.45 -13.65
C GLY A 876 -1.22 29.84 -13.98
N GLU A 877 -0.83 29.64 -15.23
CA GLU A 877 0.54 29.84 -15.72
C GLU A 877 0.61 30.68 -17.01
N PHE A 878 1.72 31.39 -17.13
CA PHE A 878 2.25 31.85 -18.41
C PHE A 878 3.05 30.70 -19.03
N ARG A 879 2.84 30.42 -20.31
CA ARG A 879 3.65 29.53 -21.14
C ARG A 879 4.42 30.34 -22.19
N SER A 880 5.62 29.88 -22.56
CA SER A 880 6.37 30.44 -23.68
C SER A 880 5.67 30.17 -25.00
N SER A 881 5.53 31.20 -25.85
CA SER A 881 4.92 31.08 -27.18
C SER A 881 5.76 30.26 -28.18
N SER A 882 7.03 29.96 -27.87
CA SER A 882 7.93 29.21 -28.76
C SER A 882 7.91 27.69 -28.56
N ASN A 883 7.55 27.20 -27.37
CA ASN A 883 7.62 25.77 -27.01
C ASN A 883 6.53 25.31 -26.01
N ALA A 884 5.56 26.17 -25.68
CA ALA A 884 4.46 25.91 -24.74
C ALA A 884 4.87 25.45 -23.32
N GLN A 885 6.13 25.65 -22.92
CA GLN A 885 6.60 25.34 -21.56
C GLN A 885 6.18 26.45 -20.58
N PRO A 886 5.77 26.11 -19.34
CA PRO A 886 5.50 27.09 -18.28
C PRO A 886 6.74 27.95 -17.96
N ILE A 887 6.53 29.24 -17.69
CA ILE A 887 7.61 30.21 -17.40
C ILE A 887 7.37 31.06 -16.14
N ALA A 888 6.11 31.20 -15.68
CA ALA A 888 5.76 31.91 -14.46
C ALA A 888 4.30 31.60 -14.08
N GLY A 889 3.99 31.46 -12.79
CA GLY A 889 2.60 31.46 -12.33
C GLY A 889 1.93 32.84 -12.50
N PHE A 890 0.60 32.90 -12.49
CA PHE A 890 -0.17 34.13 -12.38
C PHE A 890 -1.36 33.99 -11.44
N ILE A 891 -1.84 35.13 -10.94
CA ILE A 891 -3.14 35.25 -10.30
C ILE A 891 -3.81 36.59 -10.67
N GLY A 892 -5.11 36.55 -10.99
CA GLY A 892 -5.92 37.70 -11.38
C GLY A 892 -7.27 37.71 -10.68
N LYS A 893 -7.80 38.92 -10.42
CA LYS A 893 -9.10 39.19 -9.81
C LYS A 893 -9.92 40.09 -10.72
N TYR A 894 -11.16 39.71 -11.00
CA TYR A 894 -12.07 40.38 -11.90
C TYR A 894 -13.41 40.68 -11.23
N SER A 895 -14.15 41.67 -11.72
CA SER A 895 -15.49 42.01 -11.24
C SER A 895 -16.50 40.86 -11.41
N PRO A 896 -17.65 40.84 -10.70
CA PRO A 896 -18.60 39.71 -10.73
C PRO A 896 -19.30 39.48 -12.07
N ASP A 897 -19.27 40.49 -12.96
CA ASP A 897 -19.72 40.46 -14.35
C ASP A 897 -18.57 40.24 -15.35
N GLY A 898 -17.35 40.05 -14.84
CA GLY A 898 -16.09 39.84 -15.54
C GLY A 898 -15.64 40.98 -16.47
N THR A 899 -16.17 42.20 -16.33
CA THR A 899 -15.82 43.34 -17.22
C THR A 899 -14.57 44.11 -16.81
N GLN A 900 -14.21 44.13 -15.53
CA GLN A 900 -13.06 44.85 -15.01
C GLN A 900 -12.04 43.89 -14.41
N GLU A 901 -10.76 44.09 -14.72
CA GLU A 901 -9.65 43.58 -13.91
C GLU A 901 -9.47 44.49 -12.70
N LEU A 902 -9.47 43.90 -11.51
CA LEU A 902 -9.38 44.60 -10.22
C LEU A 902 -7.98 44.48 -9.61
N ALA A 903 -7.28 43.37 -9.87
CA ALA A 903 -5.88 43.15 -9.54
C ALA A 903 -5.32 42.01 -10.41
N PHE A 904 -4.04 42.08 -10.79
CA PHE A 904 -3.34 41.01 -11.50
C PHE A 904 -1.85 40.99 -11.15
N THR A 905 -1.29 39.81 -10.93
CA THR A 905 0.11 39.59 -10.50
C THR A 905 0.72 38.40 -11.23
N SER A 906 1.95 38.57 -11.74
CA SER A 906 2.83 37.46 -12.12
C SER A 906 3.63 36.98 -10.91
N LEU A 907 3.63 35.66 -10.69
CA LEU A 907 4.24 35.01 -9.52
C LEU A 907 5.68 34.55 -9.78
N GLY A 908 6.19 34.67 -11.01
CA GLY A 908 7.57 34.30 -11.36
C GLY A 908 8.64 35.08 -10.58
N GLY A 909 8.32 36.30 -10.12
CA GLY A 909 9.18 37.06 -9.20
C GLY A 909 9.33 36.45 -7.80
N LEU A 910 8.53 35.44 -7.47
CA LEU A 910 8.60 34.62 -6.26
C LEU A 910 9.21 33.23 -6.53
N GLY A 911 9.70 32.95 -7.75
CA GLY A 911 10.16 31.63 -8.19
C GLY A 911 9.05 30.67 -8.66
N ILE A 912 7.78 31.03 -8.50
CA ILE A 912 6.63 30.19 -8.89
C ILE A 912 6.54 30.10 -10.43
N THR A 913 6.65 28.89 -10.96
CA THR A 913 6.67 28.62 -12.41
C THR A 913 5.29 28.28 -12.97
N SER A 914 4.46 27.60 -12.18
CA SER A 914 3.06 27.29 -12.52
C SER A 914 2.17 27.30 -11.28
N VAL A 915 0.87 27.52 -11.45
CA VAL A 915 -0.15 27.25 -10.43
C VAL A 915 -1.07 26.17 -11.00
N SER A 916 -1.13 25.00 -10.37
CA SER A 916 -2.01 23.91 -10.79
C SER A 916 -3.40 24.00 -10.14
N SER A 917 -3.50 24.54 -8.93
CA SER A 917 -4.75 24.56 -8.16
C SER A 917 -4.92 25.79 -7.26
N LEU A 918 -6.17 26.19 -7.06
CA LEU A 918 -6.60 27.36 -6.29
C LEU A 918 -7.83 27.02 -5.44
N ALA A 919 -7.68 27.14 -4.12
CA ALA A 919 -8.74 27.02 -3.14
C ALA A 919 -8.84 28.29 -2.27
N LYS A 920 -9.84 28.35 -1.38
CA LYS A 920 -10.01 29.43 -0.40
C LYS A 920 -10.38 28.86 0.97
N ASP A 921 -9.99 29.56 2.03
CA ASP A 921 -10.39 29.25 3.40
C ASP A 921 -11.70 29.96 3.80
N THR A 922 -12.21 29.68 5.00
CA THR A 922 -13.47 30.26 5.51
C THR A 922 -13.41 31.77 5.78
N ALA A 923 -12.22 32.36 5.90
CA ALA A 923 -12.03 33.81 5.97
C ALA A 923 -11.88 34.46 4.58
N GLY A 924 -11.83 33.64 3.51
CA GLY A 924 -11.63 34.07 2.14
C GLY A 924 -10.16 34.27 1.74
N ALA A 925 -9.19 33.86 2.57
CA ALA A 925 -7.79 33.82 2.15
C ALA A 925 -7.56 32.68 1.16
N LEU A 926 -6.70 32.91 0.17
CA LEU A 926 -6.46 31.97 -0.92
C LEU A 926 -5.39 30.97 -0.54
N VAL A 927 -5.55 29.72 -0.98
CA VAL A 927 -4.53 28.66 -0.89
C VAL A 927 -4.26 28.18 -2.31
N MET A 928 -2.98 28.13 -2.70
CA MET A 928 -2.57 27.69 -4.04
C MET A 928 -1.55 26.56 -3.96
N GLY A 929 -1.63 25.66 -4.95
CA GLY A 929 -0.65 24.61 -5.22
C GLY A 929 -0.12 24.71 -6.65
N GLY A 930 1.11 24.27 -6.87
CA GLY A 930 1.75 24.17 -8.18
C GLY A 930 3.20 23.74 -8.03
N PHE A 931 4.06 24.20 -8.94
CA PHE A 931 5.51 23.93 -8.90
C PHE A 931 6.39 25.15 -9.22
N THR A 932 7.66 25.02 -8.87
CA THR A 932 8.75 25.97 -9.13
C THR A 932 9.87 25.28 -9.89
N GLN A 933 10.69 26.06 -10.59
CA GLN A 933 11.93 25.60 -11.23
C GLN A 933 13.12 26.32 -10.57
N GLY A 934 13.19 26.22 -9.24
CA GLY A 934 14.21 26.86 -8.40
C GLY A 934 13.65 27.55 -7.17
N ASN A 935 14.55 28.29 -6.51
CA ASN A 935 14.36 28.88 -5.18
C ASN A 935 13.22 29.91 -5.11
N VAL A 936 12.58 29.95 -3.94
CA VAL A 936 11.50 30.89 -3.57
C VAL A 936 11.95 31.73 -2.34
N PRO A 937 11.27 32.84 -2.00
CA PRO A 937 11.70 33.70 -0.89
C PRO A 937 11.93 32.96 0.44
N GLY A 938 13.20 32.81 0.83
CA GLY A 938 13.60 32.18 2.10
C GLY A 938 13.64 30.65 2.10
N LYS A 939 13.46 29.97 0.95
CA LYS A 939 13.59 28.50 0.81
C LYS A 939 14.45 28.16 -0.41
N GLN A 940 15.08 26.99 -0.38
CA GLN A 940 15.88 26.47 -1.49
C GLN A 940 15.17 25.26 -2.10
N SER A 941 15.21 25.13 -3.43
CA SER A 941 14.80 23.91 -4.14
C SER A 941 15.59 22.69 -3.66
N ALA A 942 14.91 21.54 -3.60
CA ALA A 942 15.48 20.26 -3.21
C ALA A 942 16.00 19.44 -4.41
N GLY A 943 15.55 19.73 -5.63
CA GLY A 943 15.85 18.92 -6.83
C GLY A 943 15.55 19.62 -8.16
N GLY A 944 14.75 18.98 -9.00
CA GLY A 944 14.36 19.45 -10.34
C GLY A 944 13.24 20.48 -10.32
N ARG A 945 11.99 20.02 -10.41
CA ARG A 945 10.81 20.81 -10.05
C ARG A 945 10.51 20.59 -8.57
N ASP A 946 10.34 21.66 -7.80
CA ASP A 946 9.82 21.57 -6.45
C ASP A 946 8.33 21.96 -6.45
N GLY A 947 7.49 21.16 -5.80
CA GLY A 947 6.12 21.55 -5.53
C GLY A 947 6.10 22.73 -4.55
N PHE A 948 5.01 23.51 -4.51
CA PHE A 948 4.82 24.49 -3.44
C PHE A 948 3.37 24.54 -2.96
N VAL A 949 3.19 25.00 -1.73
CA VAL A 949 1.92 25.44 -1.19
C VAL A 949 2.09 26.87 -0.69
N ALA A 950 1.20 27.76 -1.10
CA ALA A 950 1.20 29.16 -0.67
C ALA A 950 -0.18 29.57 -0.15
N LYS A 951 -0.21 30.41 0.89
CA LYS A 951 -1.43 31.06 1.37
C LYS A 951 -1.30 32.58 1.20
N LEU A 952 -2.33 33.21 0.64
CA LEU A 952 -2.30 34.61 0.21
C LEU A 952 -3.56 35.37 0.61
N SER A 953 -3.43 36.68 0.77
CA SER A 953 -4.56 37.61 0.92
C SER A 953 -5.36 37.73 -0.39
N ALA A 954 -6.69 37.59 -0.32
CA ALA A 954 -7.59 37.81 -1.48
C ALA A 954 -7.90 39.29 -1.79
N ALA A 955 -7.30 40.22 -1.03
CA ALA A 955 -7.45 41.66 -1.24
C ALA A 955 -6.37 42.23 -2.17
N ASP A 956 -5.12 41.79 -2.00
CA ASP A 956 -3.91 42.35 -2.61
C ASP A 956 -2.89 41.30 -3.08
N PHE A 957 -3.21 40.01 -2.94
CA PHE A 957 -2.33 38.87 -3.24
C PHE A 957 -1.01 38.86 -2.46
N ALA A 958 -0.92 39.55 -1.32
CA ALA A 958 0.23 39.46 -0.44
C ALA A 958 0.38 38.03 0.13
N PRO A 959 1.58 37.40 0.07
CA PRO A 959 1.79 36.09 0.66
C PRO A 959 1.76 36.16 2.19
N ILE A 960 0.94 35.31 2.79
CA ILE A 960 0.82 35.10 4.24
C ILE A 960 1.86 34.07 4.69
N TRP A 961 2.03 32.99 3.91
CA TRP A 961 3.14 32.05 4.00
C TRP A 961 3.32 31.29 2.68
N LEU A 962 4.51 30.73 2.47
CA LEU A 962 4.85 29.87 1.33
C LEU A 962 5.87 28.82 1.78
N GLU A 963 5.62 27.57 1.41
CA GLU A 963 6.47 26.41 1.70
C GLU A 963 6.64 25.54 0.44
N LEU A 964 7.80 24.89 0.32
CA LEU A 964 8.05 23.92 -0.75
C LEU A 964 7.63 22.50 -0.35
N VAL A 965 7.43 21.66 -1.37
CA VAL A 965 7.12 20.24 -1.33
C VAL A 965 8.03 19.57 -2.37
N GLY A 966 9.27 19.30 -1.97
CA GLY A 966 10.31 18.85 -2.88
C GLY A 966 11.17 17.72 -2.32
N THR A 967 11.69 16.94 -3.24
CA THR A 967 12.69 15.88 -3.12
C THR A 967 13.82 16.19 -4.11
N TRP A 968 14.70 15.24 -4.42
CA TRP A 968 15.71 15.41 -5.48
C TRP A 968 15.13 15.19 -6.91
N GLY A 969 13.87 14.76 -7.03
CA GLY A 969 13.20 14.45 -8.30
C GLY A 969 12.52 15.64 -8.97
N ASN A 970 11.44 15.37 -9.72
CA ASN A 970 10.41 16.35 -10.03
C ASN A 970 9.21 16.10 -9.11
N ASP A 971 8.77 17.13 -8.41
CA ASP A 971 7.64 17.09 -7.50
C ASP A 971 6.70 18.24 -7.86
N GLU A 972 5.40 17.96 -7.93
CA GLU A 972 4.39 18.98 -8.29
C GLU A 972 3.17 18.84 -7.38
N VAL A 973 2.73 19.96 -6.79
CA VAL A 973 1.44 20.01 -6.09
C VAL A 973 0.36 20.29 -7.13
N GLN A 974 -0.24 19.22 -7.69
CA GLN A 974 -1.33 19.41 -8.66
C GLN A 974 -2.61 19.94 -8.02
N ALA A 975 -2.90 19.59 -6.77
CA ALA A 975 -4.16 19.96 -6.14
C ALA A 975 -4.05 20.37 -4.67
N VAL A 976 -4.85 21.38 -4.29
CA VAL A 976 -5.05 21.79 -2.90
C VAL A 976 -6.54 21.91 -2.59
N ALA A 977 -6.95 21.44 -1.42
CA ALA A 977 -8.29 21.64 -0.88
C ALA A 977 -8.24 22.05 0.59
N VAL A 978 -9.22 22.84 1.03
CA VAL A 978 -9.28 23.36 2.41
C VAL A 978 -10.46 22.73 3.14
N ASP A 979 -10.19 22.13 4.29
CA ASP A 979 -11.21 21.66 5.24
C ASP A 979 -12.00 22.87 5.77
N PRO A 980 -13.32 22.98 5.51
CA PRO A 980 -14.12 24.14 5.92
C PRO A 980 -14.38 24.20 7.44
N GLN A 981 -14.10 23.14 8.21
CA GLN A 981 -14.24 23.15 9.67
C GLN A 981 -12.98 23.65 10.36
N THR A 982 -11.80 23.22 9.90
CA THR A 982 -10.51 23.50 10.57
C THR A 982 -9.61 24.51 9.84
N ASN A 983 -9.90 24.80 8.57
CA ASN A 983 -9.01 25.46 7.62
C ASN A 983 -7.67 24.73 7.40
N HIS A 984 -7.56 23.45 7.78
CA HIS A 984 -6.45 22.59 7.38
C HIS A 984 -6.48 22.36 5.87
N ILE A 985 -5.31 22.14 5.30
CA ILE A 985 -5.10 22.06 3.86
C ILE A 985 -4.71 20.64 3.52
N TRP A 986 -5.42 20.03 2.59
CA TRP A 986 -5.01 18.80 1.95
C TRP A 986 -4.29 19.12 0.64
N VAL A 987 -3.14 18.51 0.45
CA VAL A 987 -2.16 18.78 -0.62
C VAL A 987 -1.93 17.48 -1.36
N ALA A 988 -2.14 17.45 -2.67
CA ALA A 988 -1.99 16.26 -3.50
C ALA A 988 -1.21 16.56 -4.80
N GLY A 989 -0.59 15.54 -5.36
CA GLY A 989 0.22 15.65 -6.57
C GLY A 989 1.09 14.41 -6.82
N HIS A 990 2.26 14.62 -7.42
CA HIS A 990 3.27 13.57 -7.65
C HIS A 990 4.65 13.99 -7.09
N THR A 991 5.51 12.99 -6.83
CA THR A 991 6.85 13.16 -6.25
C THR A 991 7.84 12.16 -6.86
N GLY A 992 8.90 12.67 -7.48
CA GLY A 992 9.94 11.89 -8.15
C GLY A 992 10.99 11.28 -7.21
N GLY A 993 10.81 11.45 -5.89
CA GLY A 993 11.71 10.97 -4.86
C GLY A 993 11.00 10.61 -3.54
N PRO A 994 11.78 10.24 -2.51
CA PRO A 994 11.27 9.83 -1.20
C PRO A 994 10.80 11.03 -0.36
N LEU A 995 9.50 11.36 -0.42
CA LEU A 995 8.93 12.51 0.27
C LEU A 995 8.65 12.16 1.74
N ASN A 996 9.13 13.01 2.65
CA ASN A 996 8.87 12.90 4.10
C ASN A 996 9.27 11.54 4.75
N GLY A 997 10.26 10.82 4.18
CA GLY A 997 10.76 9.53 4.70
C GLY A 997 10.02 8.27 4.20
N PHE A 998 8.99 8.48 3.39
CA PHE A 998 8.35 7.45 2.56
C PHE A 998 9.25 7.20 1.31
N PRO A 999 9.05 6.13 0.52
CA PRO A 999 10.01 5.74 -0.51
C PRO A 999 9.85 6.60 -1.76
N ASN A 1000 10.66 6.41 -2.79
CA ASN A 1000 10.12 6.38 -4.15
C ASN A 1000 9.92 4.89 -4.51
N TYR A 1001 8.80 4.50 -5.10
CA TYR A 1001 8.54 3.07 -5.38
C TYR A 1001 9.32 2.53 -6.60
N GLY A 1002 9.99 3.41 -7.34
CA GLY A 1002 10.96 3.10 -8.38
C GLY A 1002 10.45 3.46 -9.78
N GLY A 1003 11.36 3.74 -10.71
CA GLY A 1003 11.06 3.87 -12.14
C GLY A 1003 10.26 5.11 -12.60
N GLY A 1004 9.39 5.68 -11.77
CA GLY A 1004 8.61 6.89 -12.09
C GLY A 1004 8.37 7.80 -10.88
N ALA A 1005 7.44 8.75 -11.03
CA ALA A 1005 6.97 9.59 -9.94
C ALA A 1005 5.81 8.91 -9.20
N ASP A 1006 5.82 8.94 -7.87
CA ASP A 1006 4.72 8.39 -7.06
C ASP A 1006 3.65 9.47 -6.80
N LEU A 1007 2.40 9.07 -6.60
CA LEU A 1007 1.40 10.00 -6.06
C LEU A 1007 1.60 10.28 -4.57
N PHE A 1008 1.16 11.46 -4.12
CA PHE A 1008 1.12 11.78 -2.68
C PHE A 1008 -0.16 12.52 -2.26
N LEU A 1009 -0.47 12.43 -0.96
CA LEU A 1009 -1.54 13.15 -0.28
C LEU A 1009 -1.09 13.52 1.15
N TRP A 1010 -1.03 14.81 1.46
CA TRP A 1010 -0.55 15.34 2.74
C TRP A 1010 -1.55 16.31 3.36
N LYS A 1011 -1.88 16.12 4.64
CA LYS A 1011 -2.58 17.12 5.44
C LYS A 1011 -1.63 18.09 6.11
N TRP A 1012 -1.96 19.36 6.03
CA TRP A 1012 -1.20 20.50 6.54
C TRP A 1012 -2.08 21.37 7.42
N ASN A 1013 -1.51 22.01 8.42
CA ASN A 1013 -2.22 22.96 9.28
C ASN A 1013 -2.48 24.29 8.55
N ALA A 1014 -3.46 25.07 9.00
CA ALA A 1014 -3.88 26.34 8.37
C ALA A 1014 -2.78 27.43 8.29
N ASN A 1015 -1.69 27.25 9.03
CA ASN A 1015 -0.50 28.10 9.12
C ASN A 1015 0.69 27.60 8.27
N GLY A 1016 0.50 26.55 7.47
CA GLY A 1016 1.53 25.97 6.59
C GLY A 1016 2.43 24.90 7.23
N SER A 1017 2.28 24.57 8.52
CA SER A 1017 3.05 23.47 9.10
C SER A 1017 2.47 22.10 8.69
N ARG A 1018 3.33 21.23 8.17
CA ARG A 1018 3.02 19.83 7.81
C ARG A 1018 2.52 19.03 9.01
N THR A 1019 1.59 18.10 8.80
CA THR A 1019 1.18 17.12 9.84
C THR A 1019 1.81 15.74 9.60
N SER A 1020 1.61 14.82 10.55
CA SER A 1020 1.92 13.39 10.38
C SER A 1020 0.93 12.64 9.49
N THR A 1021 -0.24 13.21 9.19
CA THR A 1021 -1.24 12.61 8.30
C THR A 1021 -0.79 12.78 6.85
N PHE A 1022 -0.01 11.80 6.38
CA PHE A 1022 0.58 11.75 5.05
C PHE A 1022 0.33 10.39 4.36
N ARG A 1023 0.54 10.36 3.06
CA ARG A 1023 0.69 9.18 2.23
C ARG A 1023 1.51 9.53 0.99
N GLN A 1024 2.47 8.67 0.65
CA GLN A 1024 3.01 8.49 -0.69
C GLN A 1024 2.71 7.06 -1.11
N ALA A 1025 2.38 6.84 -2.38
CA ALA A 1025 2.15 5.51 -2.94
C ALA A 1025 2.42 5.51 -4.45
N GLY A 1026 3.13 4.51 -4.94
CA GLY A 1026 3.46 4.34 -6.34
C GLY A 1026 3.78 2.88 -6.66
N THR A 1027 4.23 2.64 -7.88
CA THR A 1027 4.65 1.35 -8.42
C THR A 1027 6.08 1.46 -8.98
N GLY A 1028 6.48 0.61 -9.93
CA GLY A 1028 7.72 0.78 -10.69
C GLY A 1028 7.60 1.75 -11.88
N LEU A 1029 6.52 2.54 -11.93
CA LEU A 1029 6.08 3.37 -13.06
C LEU A 1029 5.53 4.72 -12.53
N GLU A 1030 4.74 5.44 -13.33
CA GLU A 1030 4.23 6.77 -12.97
C GLU A 1030 2.83 6.73 -12.34
N GLU A 1031 2.67 7.42 -11.21
CA GLU A 1031 1.41 7.69 -10.52
C GLU A 1031 1.26 9.19 -10.19
N GLU A 1032 0.06 9.73 -10.36
CA GLU A 1032 -0.20 11.14 -10.04
C GLU A 1032 -1.58 11.32 -9.42
N ALA A 1033 -1.65 12.08 -8.31
CA ALA A 1033 -2.90 12.58 -7.74
C ALA A 1033 -3.21 13.98 -8.31
N THR A 1034 -3.91 14.02 -9.44
CA THR A 1034 -4.27 15.22 -10.20
C THR A 1034 -5.25 16.14 -9.46
N ALA A 1035 -6.08 15.59 -8.58
CA ALA A 1035 -7.13 16.33 -7.87
C ALA A 1035 -7.28 15.87 -6.41
N VAL A 1036 -7.79 16.77 -5.56
CA VAL A 1036 -8.22 16.44 -4.19
C VAL A 1036 -9.43 17.29 -3.79
N CYS A 1037 -10.37 16.68 -3.07
CA CYS A 1037 -11.46 17.39 -2.38
C CYS A 1037 -11.56 16.93 -0.91
N VAL A 1038 -12.40 17.61 -0.11
CA VAL A 1038 -12.62 17.30 1.31
C VAL A 1038 -14.11 17.15 1.58
N ASP A 1039 -14.51 16.07 2.26
CA ASP A 1039 -15.91 15.83 2.62
C ASP A 1039 -16.32 16.61 3.89
N ALA A 1040 -17.62 16.57 4.22
CA ALA A 1040 -18.17 17.29 5.37
C ALA A 1040 -17.65 16.81 6.74
N SER A 1041 -16.90 15.70 6.79
CA SER A 1041 -16.25 15.14 7.98
C SER A 1041 -14.73 15.41 8.02
N GLY A 1042 -14.19 16.14 7.03
CA GLY A 1042 -12.77 16.49 6.94
C GLY A 1042 -11.89 15.44 6.26
N ASN A 1043 -12.47 14.34 5.76
CA ASN A 1043 -11.73 13.32 5.01
C ASN A 1043 -11.36 13.87 3.64
N ALA A 1044 -10.10 13.67 3.21
CA ALA A 1044 -9.71 13.96 1.84
C ALA A 1044 -10.06 12.80 0.92
N VAL A 1045 -10.40 13.14 -0.33
CA VAL A 1045 -10.47 12.19 -1.44
C VAL A 1045 -9.58 12.73 -2.54
N ALA A 1046 -8.46 12.06 -2.79
CA ALA A 1046 -7.61 12.31 -3.95
C ALA A 1046 -8.08 11.46 -5.14
N ALA A 1047 -7.92 12.01 -6.34
CA ALA A 1047 -8.19 11.36 -7.61
C ALA A 1047 -7.03 11.56 -8.58
N GLY A 1048 -6.86 10.64 -9.51
CA GLY A 1048 -5.69 10.61 -10.38
C GLY A 1048 -5.61 9.37 -11.26
N TRP A 1049 -4.38 8.93 -11.52
CA TRP A 1049 -4.06 7.79 -12.39
C TRP A 1049 -2.80 7.04 -11.96
N THR A 1050 -2.64 5.81 -12.47
CA THR A 1050 -1.46 4.95 -12.31
C THR A 1050 -1.11 4.29 -13.63
N SER A 1051 0.18 4.19 -13.95
CA SER A 1051 0.71 3.39 -15.05
C SER A 1051 1.00 1.93 -14.65
N GLY A 1052 0.64 1.50 -13.43
CA GLY A 1052 0.98 0.18 -12.90
C GLY A 1052 -0.08 -0.45 -12.00
N ALA A 1053 0.33 -1.53 -11.31
CA ALA A 1053 -0.54 -2.35 -10.46
C ALA A 1053 -0.70 -1.81 -9.02
N LEU A 1054 -1.01 -0.51 -8.87
CA LEU A 1054 -0.99 0.20 -7.57
C LEU A 1054 -1.91 -0.40 -6.51
N LEU A 1055 -3.09 -0.90 -6.91
CA LEU A 1055 -4.14 -1.39 -6.01
C LEU A 1055 -4.77 -2.72 -6.47
N GLY A 1056 -4.22 -3.37 -7.51
CA GLY A 1056 -4.80 -4.56 -8.13
C GLY A 1056 -4.23 -4.82 -9.53
N GLN A 1057 -4.96 -5.57 -10.35
CA GLN A 1057 -4.57 -5.78 -11.75
C GLN A 1057 -4.60 -4.46 -12.54
N TRP A 1058 -3.58 -4.30 -13.38
CA TRP A 1058 -3.37 -3.22 -14.33
C TRP A 1058 -3.83 -3.68 -15.72
N ASN A 1059 -4.76 -2.96 -16.33
CA ASN A 1059 -5.47 -3.44 -17.53
C ASN A 1059 -4.99 -2.79 -18.84
N GLY A 1060 -4.50 -1.55 -18.78
CA GLY A 1060 -4.23 -0.72 -19.95
C GLY A 1060 -2.86 -0.05 -19.94
N SER A 1061 -2.79 1.19 -20.43
CA SER A 1061 -1.60 2.04 -20.33
C SER A 1061 -1.63 2.90 -19.07
N THR A 1062 -2.80 3.44 -18.70
CA THR A 1062 -3.03 4.00 -17.36
C THR A 1062 -4.42 3.59 -16.85
N ASP A 1063 -4.52 3.31 -15.55
CA ASP A 1063 -5.78 3.08 -14.87
C ASP A 1063 -6.15 4.30 -14.00
N ALA A 1064 -7.44 4.60 -13.84
CA ALA A 1064 -7.91 5.71 -13.03
C ALA A 1064 -7.97 5.36 -11.52
N VAL A 1065 -7.47 6.25 -10.66
CA VAL A 1065 -7.25 6.00 -9.22
C VAL A 1065 -8.04 6.94 -8.31
N LEU A 1066 -8.57 6.40 -7.21
CA LEU A 1066 -9.15 7.17 -6.09
C LEU A 1066 -8.58 6.71 -4.75
N LEU A 1067 -8.31 7.67 -3.85
CA LEU A 1067 -7.79 7.43 -2.50
C LEU A 1067 -8.52 8.32 -1.49
N LYS A 1068 -9.36 7.73 -0.63
CA LYS A 1068 -9.93 8.40 0.54
C LYS A 1068 -9.02 8.24 1.77
N LYS A 1069 -8.72 9.34 2.43
CA LYS A 1069 -7.80 9.47 3.57
C LYS A 1069 -8.46 10.27 4.70
N ASN A 1070 -8.29 9.82 5.94
CA ASN A 1070 -8.92 10.43 7.12
C ASN A 1070 -8.09 11.62 7.69
N PRO A 1071 -8.73 12.50 8.48
CA PRO A 1071 -8.11 13.59 9.24
C PRO A 1071 -6.82 13.24 10.01
#